data_AF-A0A151Z4N5-F1
#
_entry.id   AF-A0A151Z4N5-F1
#
_cell.length_a   1.000
_cell.length_b   1.000
_cell.length_c   1.000
_cell.angle_alpha   90.00
_cell.angle_beta   90.00
_cell.angle_gamma   90.00
#
_symmetry.space_group_name_H-M   'P 1'
#
loop_
_entity.id
_entity.type
_entity.pdbx_description
1 polymer ?
#
loop_
_entity_poly.entity_id
_entity_poly.type
_entity_poly.pdbx_seq_one_letter_code
_entity_poly.pdbx_strand_id
1 'polypeptide(L)'
;MSTDNNNTQPTSFKDIDIPKEHWNNESVQKWCKVIGIPEKDILTIRSNELDGFWLIFKYISGNLEKDLKDLGVSLPSSVRIFAKFNPLHTQDFSKKRRYEQTAEIQKKIKESIKITDAIRLFPKDPFTSNTPNSRYNFENNVLNIIEREITNRLAEFIDATKKTKRTVYIHGPQGFGKSYSIYQIISILRNDNNIVFYMPDCGTWSSARNPYFYFSEIMYYSFYLVNDDTFVNDYWRSKPFNESNFENFLDELGQHCNRKQYSLYFFFDQHNGIPENKREVYPFSLIENYLAHEDLWRTSLICVSASSNNFYQFGSSKTWPTFRFNSTFTDQEFQIFSNHFNFKFTESFDETLELIKELTNLIPLEIQEIYDIWCNQQKSTDLKYIINLYKEKREFEICMNNQVFTRDYLTDDSSKKDFARNVILMELGIPSFKMTLINERLMIRRGQIIEATTPLARNILVECWKDELDYKTTKEGIYKLVFNREIAGLTNDVRRGAIEIYIIEEIIRLKEFSFIGFNIIKNNGKLEKSYITFAVHNLQPFYFNGKNVKNCDSSWHQNQIIIPNASNFPEVDFLIWNSNDKHLYAIQVTIKDLSNNWDKYQLLWKKQTGYEETKVLKVWITFEPFFNLKESLVGHYLMYMHNLGHIGNSFLFCQNSQ
;
A
#
# COMPACT_ATOMS: atom_id res chain seq x y z
N MET A 1 -35.49 -14.38 14.40
CA MET A 1 -36.08 -13.21 13.73
C MET A 1 -37.11 -12.61 14.68
N SER A 2 -36.81 -11.48 15.31
CA SER A 2 -37.77 -10.66 16.06
C SER A 2 -38.10 -9.47 15.16
N THR A 3 -39.32 -9.44 14.63
CA THR A 3 -39.88 -8.29 13.93
C THR A 3 -40.60 -7.42 14.95
N ASP A 4 -39.95 -6.36 15.43
CA ASP A 4 -40.61 -5.34 16.23
C ASP A 4 -41.58 -4.54 15.36
N ASN A 5 -42.88 -4.77 15.59
CA ASN A 5 -44.03 -4.16 14.93
C ASN A 5 -44.31 -2.74 15.49
N ASN A 6 -43.49 -1.74 15.15
CA ASN A 6 -43.72 -0.34 15.58
C ASN A 6 -43.93 0.66 14.42
N ASN A 7 -44.58 0.22 13.32
CA ASN A 7 -44.97 1.09 12.20
C ASN A 7 -46.38 1.69 12.37
N THR A 8 -46.77 2.07 13.60
CA THR A 8 -48.09 2.66 13.86
C THR A 8 -47.99 4.19 13.88
N GLN A 9 -48.91 4.87 13.19
CA GLN A 9 -48.96 6.34 13.22
C GLN A 9 -49.27 6.82 14.65
N PRO A 10 -48.56 7.84 15.16
CA PRO A 10 -48.83 8.42 16.47
C PRO A 10 -50.21 9.11 16.49
N THR A 11 -50.99 8.84 17.53
CA THR A 11 -52.30 9.48 17.77
C THR A 11 -52.22 10.71 18.67
N SER A 12 -51.06 10.96 19.29
CA SER A 12 -50.77 12.13 20.12
C SER A 12 -49.30 12.52 19.99
N PHE A 13 -49.00 13.82 20.19
CA PHE A 13 -47.64 14.36 20.04
C PHE A 13 -47.29 15.23 21.25
N LYS A 14 -46.01 15.17 21.65
CA LYS A 14 -45.37 16.05 22.63
C LYS A 14 -44.33 16.91 21.94
N ASP A 15 -44.01 18.05 22.54
CA ASP A 15 -42.98 18.98 22.02
C ASP A 15 -41.56 18.36 21.99
N ILE A 16 -41.35 17.24 22.68
CA ILE A 16 -40.08 16.49 22.69
C ILE A 16 -40.00 15.42 21.61
N ASP A 17 -41.09 15.13 20.89
CA ASP A 17 -41.10 14.06 19.91
C ASP A 17 -40.30 14.47 18.66
N ILE A 18 -39.65 13.49 18.04
CA ILE A 18 -38.90 13.64 16.79
C ILE A 18 -39.61 12.81 15.71
N PRO A 19 -39.81 13.34 14.48
CA PRO A 19 -40.40 12.58 13.39
C PRO A 19 -39.67 11.25 13.17
N LYS A 20 -40.43 10.18 12.88
CA LYS A 20 -39.92 8.85 12.51
C LYS A 20 -40.20 8.58 11.04
N GLU A 21 -39.42 7.70 10.40
CA GLU A 21 -39.52 7.46 8.95
C GLU A 21 -40.93 7.06 8.50
N HIS A 22 -41.64 6.29 9.32
CA HIS A 22 -43.00 5.86 9.00
C HIS A 22 -44.07 6.93 9.22
N TRP A 23 -43.77 8.11 9.78
CA TRP A 23 -44.80 9.14 10.01
C TRP A 23 -45.29 9.70 8.70
N ASN A 24 -46.59 9.64 8.47
CA ASN A 24 -47.20 10.24 7.29
C ASN A 24 -47.25 11.79 7.40
N ASN A 25 -47.51 12.44 6.28
CA ASN A 25 -47.61 13.91 6.21
C ASN A 25 -48.63 14.49 7.23
N GLU A 26 -49.74 13.79 7.50
CA GLU A 26 -50.73 14.23 8.50
C GLU A 26 -50.15 14.23 9.93
N SER A 27 -49.36 13.21 10.27
CA SER A 27 -48.67 13.10 11.55
C SER A 27 -47.61 14.18 11.71
N VAL A 28 -46.85 14.47 10.64
CA VAL A 28 -45.90 15.59 10.60
C VAL A 28 -46.60 16.93 10.80
N GLN A 29 -47.74 17.16 10.16
CA GLN A 29 -48.53 18.39 10.35
C GLN A 29 -49.00 18.55 11.81
N LYS A 30 -49.54 17.48 12.41
CA LYS A 30 -49.98 17.49 13.81
C LYS A 30 -48.83 17.76 14.77
N TRP A 31 -47.66 17.16 14.51
CA TRP A 31 -46.43 17.45 15.25
C TRP A 31 -45.96 18.90 15.09
N CYS A 32 -45.97 19.43 13.87
CA CYS A 32 -45.62 20.84 13.59
C CYS A 32 -46.51 21.82 14.38
N LYS A 33 -47.80 21.50 14.58
CA LYS A 33 -48.68 22.30 15.45
C LYS A 33 -48.20 22.29 16.90
N VAL A 34 -47.79 21.13 17.41
CA VAL A 34 -47.33 20.97 18.81
C VAL A 34 -46.04 21.74 19.07
N ILE A 35 -45.10 21.77 18.12
CA ILE A 35 -43.85 22.52 18.28
C ILE A 35 -44.02 24.02 17.99
N GLY A 36 -45.21 24.48 17.59
CA GLY A 36 -45.53 25.89 17.37
C GLY A 36 -45.14 26.46 16.01
N ILE A 37 -45.23 25.65 14.94
CA ILE A 37 -45.11 26.13 13.56
C ILE A 37 -46.40 26.86 13.16
N PRO A 38 -46.34 28.07 12.56
CA PRO A 38 -47.53 28.80 12.11
C PRO A 38 -48.31 28.03 11.03
N GLU A 39 -49.64 28.16 11.01
CA GLU A 39 -50.51 27.43 10.07
C GLU A 39 -50.14 27.66 8.60
N LYS A 40 -49.66 28.86 8.25
CA LYS A 40 -49.17 29.18 6.90
C LYS A 40 -48.05 28.24 6.45
N ASP A 41 -47.09 27.96 7.33
CA ASP A 41 -45.96 27.08 7.02
C ASP A 41 -46.38 25.59 7.07
N ILE A 42 -47.35 25.24 7.93
CA ILE A 42 -47.95 23.89 7.94
C ILE A 42 -48.67 23.60 6.62
N LEU A 43 -49.34 24.60 6.03
CA LEU A 43 -49.93 24.47 4.71
C LEU A 43 -48.86 24.22 3.63
N THR A 44 -47.71 24.90 3.70
CA THR A 44 -46.58 24.63 2.80
C THR A 44 -46.05 23.20 2.96
N ILE A 45 -45.90 22.71 4.20
CA ILE A 45 -45.49 21.33 4.51
C ILE A 45 -46.51 20.31 3.98
N ARG A 46 -47.81 20.63 4.07
CA ARG A 46 -48.91 19.83 3.53
C ARG A 46 -48.89 19.79 2.00
N SER A 47 -48.75 20.94 1.34
CA SER A 47 -48.76 21.06 -0.12
C SER A 47 -47.58 20.36 -0.80
N ASN A 48 -46.45 20.24 -0.10
CA ASN A 48 -45.28 19.52 -0.57
C ASN A 48 -45.22 18.05 -0.09
N GLU A 49 -46.29 17.56 0.56
CA GLU A 49 -46.41 16.18 1.05
C GLU A 49 -45.24 15.71 1.94
N LEU A 50 -44.63 16.63 2.69
CA LEU A 50 -43.46 16.32 3.50
C LEU A 50 -43.83 15.38 4.65
N ASP A 51 -43.25 14.18 4.65
CA ASP A 51 -43.48 13.14 5.65
C ASP A 51 -42.23 12.92 6.53
N GLY A 52 -42.34 11.99 7.47
CA GLY A 52 -41.26 11.71 8.42
C GLY A 52 -40.01 11.17 7.75
N PHE A 53 -40.15 10.38 6.69
CA PHE A 53 -39.03 9.89 5.89
C PHE A 53 -38.28 11.05 5.25
N TRP A 54 -38.98 11.98 4.60
CA TRP A 54 -38.36 13.13 3.94
C TRP A 54 -37.58 13.99 4.93
N LEU A 55 -38.17 14.32 6.10
CA LEU A 55 -37.51 15.14 7.12
C LEU A 55 -36.22 14.48 7.65
N ILE A 56 -36.25 13.16 7.90
CA ILE A 56 -35.09 12.40 8.37
C ILE A 56 -34.02 12.31 7.29
N PHE A 57 -34.41 11.96 6.06
CA PHE A 57 -33.50 11.82 4.94
C PHE A 57 -32.74 13.12 4.67
N LYS A 58 -33.45 14.26 4.68
CA LYS A 58 -32.85 15.58 4.50
C LYS A 58 -32.02 16.03 5.70
N TYR A 59 -32.37 15.61 6.92
CA TYR A 59 -31.56 15.84 8.10
C TYR A 59 -30.22 15.10 8.02
N ILE A 60 -30.24 13.79 7.72
CA ILE A 60 -29.04 12.95 7.58
C ILE A 60 -28.14 13.47 6.45
N SER A 61 -28.74 13.96 5.37
CA SER A 61 -28.03 14.56 4.23
C SER A 61 -27.47 15.97 4.52
N GLY A 62 -27.72 16.54 5.70
CA GLY A 62 -27.23 17.86 6.11
C GLY A 62 -27.93 19.06 5.47
N ASN A 63 -29.04 18.85 4.75
CA ASN A 63 -29.68 19.88 3.92
C ASN A 63 -31.08 20.30 4.41
N LEU A 64 -31.58 19.76 5.53
CA LEU A 64 -32.96 19.94 5.98
C LEU A 64 -33.40 21.41 6.07
N GLU A 65 -32.63 22.27 6.75
CA GLU A 65 -33.01 23.69 6.93
C GLU A 65 -33.07 24.45 5.60
N LYS A 66 -32.08 24.19 4.73
CA LYS A 66 -32.01 24.80 3.40
C LYS A 66 -33.18 24.36 2.53
N ASP A 67 -33.44 23.06 2.47
CA ASP A 67 -34.49 22.51 1.61
C ASP A 67 -35.89 22.94 2.08
N LEU A 68 -36.13 23.06 3.39
CA LEU A 68 -37.39 23.60 3.92
C LEU A 68 -37.59 25.07 3.50
N LYS A 69 -36.53 25.88 3.56
CA LYS A 69 -36.55 27.27 3.12
C LYS A 69 -36.82 27.38 1.61
N ASP A 70 -36.18 26.54 0.81
CA ASP A 70 -36.35 26.52 -0.65
C ASP A 70 -37.76 26.08 -1.06
N LEU A 71 -38.43 25.26 -0.24
CA LEU A 71 -39.84 24.89 -0.38
C LEU A 71 -40.82 25.97 0.10
N GLY A 72 -40.33 27.10 0.61
CA GLY A 72 -41.15 28.23 1.04
C GLY A 72 -41.61 28.17 2.50
N VAL A 73 -41.04 27.29 3.33
CA VAL A 73 -41.23 27.32 4.78
C VAL A 73 -40.43 28.49 5.35
N SER A 74 -41.03 29.30 6.23
CA SER A 74 -40.34 30.45 6.80
C SER A 74 -39.06 30.05 7.56
N LEU A 75 -38.08 30.94 7.61
CA LEU A 75 -36.81 30.70 8.30
C LEU A 75 -37.01 30.33 9.79
N PRO A 76 -37.86 31.04 10.58
CA PRO A 76 -38.12 30.66 11.97
C PRO A 76 -38.69 29.25 12.13
N SER A 77 -39.58 28.83 11.22
CA SER A 77 -40.18 27.49 11.22
C SER A 77 -39.18 26.41 10.80
N SER A 78 -38.35 26.70 9.80
CA SER A 78 -37.29 25.80 9.33
C SER A 78 -36.24 25.55 10.43
N VAL A 79 -35.80 26.61 11.11
CA VAL A 79 -34.89 26.53 12.27
C VAL A 79 -35.52 25.75 13.42
N ARG A 80 -36.81 25.96 13.69
CA ARG A 80 -37.52 25.29 14.78
C ARG A 80 -37.73 23.80 14.52
N ILE A 81 -38.05 23.41 13.29
CA ILE A 81 -38.12 22.00 12.86
C ILE A 81 -36.73 21.36 12.97
N PHE A 82 -35.71 22.03 12.43
CA PHE A 82 -34.32 21.57 12.50
C PHE A 82 -33.82 21.39 13.95
N ALA A 83 -34.17 22.31 14.85
CA ALA A 83 -33.80 22.25 16.27
C ALA A 83 -34.40 21.04 17.01
N LYS A 84 -35.47 20.41 16.51
CA LYS A 84 -36.01 19.17 17.10
C LYS A 84 -35.20 17.93 16.75
N PHE A 85 -34.56 17.90 15.59
CA PHE A 85 -33.59 16.86 15.24
C PHE A 85 -32.25 17.02 15.97
N ASN A 86 -32.03 18.20 16.56
CA ASN A 86 -30.81 18.55 17.26
C ASN A 86 -31.15 19.30 18.55
N PRO A 87 -31.76 18.64 19.56
CA PRO A 87 -32.10 19.31 20.81
C PRO A 87 -30.84 20.00 21.35
N LEU A 88 -30.95 21.29 21.67
CA LEU A 88 -29.98 21.98 22.52
C LEU A 88 -29.69 21.04 23.68
N HIS A 89 -28.44 20.59 23.78
CA HIS A 89 -28.01 19.53 24.68
C HIS A 89 -28.42 19.79 26.14
N THR A 90 -29.63 19.39 26.52
CA THR A 90 -29.86 18.72 27.79
C THR A 90 -29.55 17.25 27.54
N GLN A 91 -28.25 16.95 27.41
CA GLN A 91 -27.79 15.56 27.50
C GLN A 91 -28.25 15.06 28.87
N ASP A 92 -29.14 14.06 28.85
CA ASP A 92 -29.41 13.28 30.04
C ASP A 92 -28.13 12.52 30.40
N PHE A 93 -27.33 13.12 31.29
CA PHE A 93 -26.06 12.58 31.79
C PHE A 93 -26.24 11.30 32.63
N SER A 94 -27.46 10.75 32.73
CA SER A 94 -27.76 9.50 33.45
C SER A 94 -27.57 8.23 32.62
N LYS A 95 -27.49 8.31 31.28
CA LYS A 95 -27.20 7.15 30.42
C LYS A 95 -25.70 7.02 30.14
N LYS A 96 -25.12 5.85 30.45
CA LYS A 96 -23.72 5.52 30.14
C LYS A 96 -23.43 5.79 28.67
N ARG A 97 -22.41 6.59 28.38
CA ARG A 97 -22.02 6.97 27.01
C ARG A 97 -21.55 5.73 26.24
N ARG A 98 -21.71 5.73 24.91
CA ARG A 98 -21.24 4.65 24.02
C ARG A 98 -19.77 4.27 24.25
N TYR A 99 -18.95 5.27 24.58
CA TYR A 99 -17.53 5.12 24.89
C TYR A 99 -17.27 4.37 26.21
N GLU A 100 -18.12 4.57 27.22
CA GLU A 100 -18.03 3.90 28.52
C GLU A 100 -18.41 2.42 28.40
N GLN A 101 -19.47 2.12 27.62
CA GLN A 101 -19.86 0.74 27.30
C GLN A 101 -18.76 0.02 26.52
N THR A 102 -18.10 0.71 25.58
CA THR A 102 -16.96 0.15 24.84
C THR A 102 -15.76 -0.07 25.75
N ALA A 103 -15.43 0.88 26.64
CA ALA A 103 -14.36 0.73 27.63
C ALA A 103 -14.59 -0.46 28.58
N GLU A 104 -15.83 -0.69 29.03
CA GLU A 104 -16.16 -1.88 29.84
C GLU A 104 -15.99 -3.18 29.07
N ILE A 105 -16.36 -3.20 27.79
CA ILE A 105 -16.11 -4.35 26.90
C ILE A 105 -14.59 -4.55 26.72
N GLN A 106 -13.80 -3.50 26.57
CA GLN A 106 -12.33 -3.62 26.49
C GLN A 106 -11.73 -4.19 27.78
N LYS A 107 -12.17 -3.70 28.95
CA LYS A 107 -11.75 -4.20 30.27
C LYS A 107 -12.07 -5.70 30.41
N LYS A 108 -13.27 -6.14 30.00
CA LYS A 108 -13.67 -7.57 30.01
C LYS A 108 -12.90 -8.43 29.01
N ILE A 109 -12.69 -7.94 27.80
CA ILE A 109 -11.94 -8.66 26.77
C ILE A 109 -10.48 -8.85 27.23
N LYS A 110 -9.87 -7.83 27.85
CA LYS A 110 -8.51 -7.90 28.43
C LYS A 110 -8.33 -9.06 29.42
N GLU A 111 -9.33 -9.39 30.22
CA GLU A 111 -9.30 -10.51 31.17
C GLU A 111 -9.43 -11.89 30.49
N SER A 112 -9.95 -11.92 29.26
CA SER A 112 -10.30 -13.16 28.54
C SER A 112 -9.33 -13.53 27.40
N ILE A 113 -8.47 -12.61 26.97
CA ILE A 113 -7.54 -12.85 25.85
C ILE A 113 -6.48 -13.87 26.28
N LYS A 114 -6.56 -15.07 25.72
CA LYS A 114 -5.44 -16.00 25.65
C LYS A 114 -4.46 -15.48 24.62
N ILE A 115 -3.24 -15.15 25.05
CA ILE A 115 -2.12 -14.89 24.16
C ILE A 115 -1.82 -16.21 23.44
N THR A 116 -2.12 -16.30 22.16
CA THR A 116 -1.44 -17.27 21.29
C THR A 116 -0.20 -16.57 20.78
N ASP A 117 0.97 -17.20 20.91
CA ASP A 117 2.30 -16.57 20.79
C ASP A 117 2.62 -15.87 19.45
N ALA A 118 1.71 -15.89 18.47
CA ALA A 118 1.90 -15.32 17.14
C ALA A 118 0.79 -14.35 16.69
N ILE A 119 -0.39 -14.39 17.32
CA ILE A 119 -1.54 -13.53 16.98
C ILE A 119 -2.09 -12.92 18.25
N ARG A 120 -2.03 -11.59 18.32
CA ARG A 120 -2.61 -10.83 19.43
C ARG A 120 -4.03 -10.39 19.11
N LEU A 121 -4.88 -10.52 20.11
CA LEU A 121 -6.25 -10.08 20.08
C LEU A 121 -6.35 -8.73 20.77
N PHE A 122 -6.93 -7.73 20.11
CA PHE A 122 -7.13 -6.41 20.70
C PHE A 122 -8.59 -6.00 20.62
N PRO A 123 -9.17 -5.44 21.70
CA PRO A 123 -10.55 -5.02 21.67
C PRO A 123 -10.72 -3.80 20.78
N LYS A 124 -11.91 -3.66 20.19
CA LYS A 124 -12.27 -2.55 19.30
C LYS A 124 -12.25 -1.20 20.00
N ASP A 125 -11.61 -0.21 19.38
CA ASP A 125 -11.62 1.18 19.80
C ASP A 125 -12.89 1.90 19.27
N PRO A 126 -13.61 2.68 20.09
CA PRO A 126 -14.87 3.28 19.67
C PRO A 126 -14.73 4.29 18.52
N PHE A 127 -13.53 4.84 18.30
CA PHE A 127 -13.24 5.77 17.21
C PHE A 127 -12.79 5.07 15.92
N THR A 128 -12.60 3.75 15.96
CA THR A 128 -12.39 2.94 14.75
C THR A 128 -13.75 2.57 14.15
N SER A 129 -14.27 3.42 13.27
CA SER A 129 -15.56 3.22 12.62
C SER A 129 -15.58 1.93 11.77
N ASN A 130 -16.64 1.13 11.88
CA ASN A 130 -16.92 0.03 10.94
C ASN A 130 -17.70 0.60 9.74
N THR A 131 -17.02 1.24 8.81
CA THR A 131 -17.55 1.54 7.47
C THR A 131 -17.13 0.45 6.49
N PRO A 132 -17.73 0.34 5.29
CA PRO A 132 -17.26 -0.56 4.23
C PRO A 132 -15.79 -0.32 3.82
N ASN A 133 -15.27 0.89 4.10
CA ASN A 133 -13.86 1.27 3.93
C ASN A 133 -13.09 1.25 5.26
N SER A 134 -13.60 0.53 6.27
CA SER A 134 -12.92 0.41 7.56
C SER A 134 -11.63 -0.36 7.38
N ARG A 135 -10.53 0.23 7.84
CA ARG A 135 -9.18 -0.34 7.75
C ARG A 135 -8.99 -1.57 8.63
N TYR A 136 -9.83 -1.68 9.65
CA TYR A 136 -9.77 -2.72 10.65
C TYR A 136 -10.94 -3.66 10.45
N ASN A 137 -10.65 -4.94 10.29
CA ASN A 137 -11.68 -5.97 10.31
C ASN A 137 -11.86 -6.48 11.74
N PHE A 138 -12.91 -6.02 12.42
CA PHE A 138 -13.23 -6.45 13.78
C PHE A 138 -14.23 -7.59 13.76
N GLU A 139 -13.81 -8.76 14.22
CA GLU A 139 -14.67 -9.92 14.46
C GLU A 139 -15.09 -9.93 15.93
N ASN A 140 -16.40 -9.89 16.20
CA ASN A 140 -16.93 -9.87 17.58
C ASN A 140 -16.32 -8.77 18.48
N ASN A 141 -16.07 -7.58 17.92
CA ASN A 141 -15.38 -6.45 18.58
C ASN A 141 -13.92 -6.73 18.98
N VAL A 142 -13.27 -7.70 18.34
CA VAL A 142 -11.87 -8.03 18.50
C VAL A 142 -11.15 -7.90 17.16
N LEU A 143 -9.95 -7.34 17.19
CA LEU A 143 -9.03 -7.25 16.07
C LEU A 143 -7.93 -8.29 16.24
N ASN A 144 -7.74 -9.12 15.21
CA ASN A 144 -6.64 -10.08 15.15
C ASN A 144 -5.44 -9.39 14.50
N ILE A 145 -4.32 -9.32 15.20
CA ILE A 145 -3.07 -8.74 14.69
C ILE A 145 -1.97 -9.78 14.77
N ILE A 146 -1.36 -10.09 13.63
CA ILE A 146 -0.15 -10.91 13.56
C ILE A 146 1.00 -10.09 14.15
N GLU A 147 1.77 -10.69 15.05
CA GLU A 147 2.97 -10.05 15.56
C GLU A 147 4.02 -9.92 14.47
N ARG A 148 4.60 -8.73 14.35
CA ARG A 148 5.58 -8.43 13.31
C ARG A 148 6.85 -7.85 13.87
N GLU A 149 7.97 -8.23 13.26
CA GLU A 149 9.28 -7.71 13.64
C GLU A 149 9.34 -6.18 13.50
N ILE A 150 8.75 -5.64 12.44
CA ILE A 150 8.69 -4.19 12.22
C ILE A 150 7.86 -3.45 13.30
N THR A 151 6.86 -4.10 13.89
CA THR A 151 6.11 -3.52 15.01
C THR A 151 7.00 -3.39 16.25
N ASN A 152 7.82 -4.41 16.53
CA ASN A 152 8.75 -4.38 17.66
C ASN A 152 9.80 -3.28 17.47
N ARG A 153 10.37 -3.17 16.25
CA ARG A 153 11.31 -2.09 15.90
C ARG A 153 10.68 -0.70 16.01
N LEU A 154 9.40 -0.55 15.65
CA LEU A 154 8.68 0.71 15.84
C LEU A 154 8.46 1.02 17.33
N ALA A 155 8.10 0.03 18.15
CA ALA A 155 7.95 0.21 19.59
C ALA A 155 9.26 0.62 20.26
N GLU A 156 10.37 -0.04 19.92
CA GLU A 156 11.72 0.32 20.38
C GLU A 156 12.12 1.74 19.95
N PHE A 157 11.82 2.10 18.70
CA PHE A 157 12.07 3.45 18.18
C PHE A 157 11.26 4.51 18.96
N ILE A 158 9.99 4.24 19.25
CA ILE A 158 9.11 5.12 20.03
C ILE A 158 9.66 5.30 21.45
N ASP A 159 10.07 4.21 22.12
CA ASP A 159 10.63 4.27 23.48
C ASP A 159 11.97 5.03 23.51
N ALA A 160 12.88 4.73 22.59
CA ALA A 160 14.16 5.43 22.46
C ALA A 160 13.97 6.92 22.15
N THR A 161 12.99 7.24 21.28
CA THR A 161 12.69 8.62 20.92
C THR A 161 12.10 9.37 22.11
N LYS A 162 11.15 8.81 22.86
CA LYS A 162 10.55 9.46 24.05
C LYS A 162 11.58 9.92 25.08
N LYS A 163 12.72 9.23 25.19
CA LYS A 163 13.82 9.59 26.10
C LYS A 163 14.58 10.85 25.68
N THR A 164 14.53 11.23 24.40
CA THR A 164 15.39 12.27 23.81
C THR A 164 14.64 13.36 23.04
N LYS A 165 13.44 13.06 22.56
CA LYS A 165 12.58 13.90 21.73
C LYS A 165 11.11 13.67 22.09
N ARG A 166 10.27 14.67 21.83
CA ARG A 166 8.83 14.63 22.12
C ARG A 166 7.99 14.23 20.93
N THR A 167 8.59 14.06 19.75
CA THR A 167 7.85 13.90 18.50
C THR A 167 8.40 12.75 17.67
N VAL A 168 7.51 12.02 17.02
CA VAL A 168 7.79 10.88 16.14
C VAL A 168 6.93 11.01 14.90
N TYR A 169 7.56 10.87 13.74
CA TYR A 169 6.86 10.74 12.47
C TYR A 169 6.97 9.30 11.96
N ILE A 170 5.85 8.67 11.62
CA ILE A 170 5.77 7.30 11.09
C ILE A 170 5.30 7.41 9.65
N HIS A 171 6.17 7.03 8.72
CA HIS A 171 5.89 7.17 7.30
C HIS A 171 6.16 5.87 6.56
N GLY A 172 5.29 5.50 5.64
CA GLY A 172 5.57 4.41 4.73
C GLY A 172 4.43 4.12 3.78
N PRO A 173 4.63 3.20 2.83
CA PRO A 173 3.70 2.98 1.74
C PRO A 173 2.34 2.48 2.24
N GLN A 174 1.30 2.70 1.44
CA GLN A 174 -0.04 2.21 1.75
C GLN A 174 -0.06 0.67 1.71
N GLY A 175 -0.83 0.05 2.62
CA GLY A 175 -1.03 -1.40 2.63
C GLY A 175 0.03 -2.22 3.38
N PHE A 176 1.09 -1.60 3.89
CA PHE A 176 2.16 -2.29 4.62
C PHE A 176 1.78 -2.66 6.06
N GLY A 177 0.58 -2.35 6.56
CA GLY A 177 0.15 -2.70 7.92
C GLY A 177 0.50 -1.68 9.01
N LYS A 178 0.90 -0.45 8.65
CA LYS A 178 1.26 0.63 9.61
C LYS A 178 0.20 0.84 10.70
N SER A 179 -1.05 1.04 10.31
CA SER A 179 -2.16 1.29 11.24
C SER A 179 -2.38 0.13 12.21
N TYR A 180 -2.20 -1.12 11.76
CA TYR A 180 -2.29 -2.30 12.63
C TYR A 180 -1.15 -2.32 13.67
N SER A 181 0.09 -2.04 13.26
CA SER A 181 1.22 -1.94 14.19
C SER A 181 1.07 -0.80 15.18
N ILE A 182 0.59 0.36 14.74
CA ILE A 182 0.27 1.49 15.62
C ILE A 182 -0.81 1.10 16.62
N TYR A 183 -1.88 0.45 16.16
CA TYR A 183 -2.97 -0.04 17.02
C TYR A 183 -2.45 -1.01 18.09
N GLN A 184 -1.61 -1.98 17.70
CA GLN A 184 -0.96 -2.91 18.63
C GLN A 184 -0.17 -2.17 19.72
N ILE A 185 0.67 -1.20 19.33
CA ILE A 185 1.47 -0.41 20.27
C ILE A 185 0.58 0.39 21.22
N ILE A 186 -0.47 1.03 20.70
CA ILE A 186 -1.44 1.78 21.52
C ILE A 186 -2.12 0.87 22.54
N SER A 187 -2.58 -0.30 22.11
CA SER A 187 -3.23 -1.26 23.01
C SER A 187 -2.29 -1.75 24.12
N ILE A 188 -1.00 -1.95 23.82
CA ILE A 188 0.01 -2.29 24.82
C ILE A 188 0.24 -1.12 25.78
N LEU A 189 0.46 0.09 25.27
CA LEU A 189 0.72 1.28 26.10
C LEU A 189 -0.44 1.60 27.06
N ARG A 190 -1.69 1.39 26.62
CA ARG A 190 -2.89 1.55 27.46
C ARG A 190 -2.92 0.56 28.64
N ASN A 191 -2.23 -0.56 28.56
CA ASN A 191 -2.18 -1.53 29.65
C ASN A 191 -1.20 -1.14 30.77
N ASP A 192 -0.22 -0.28 30.49
CA ASP A 192 0.85 0.11 31.42
C ASP A 192 0.53 1.39 32.21
N ASN A 193 -0.76 1.64 32.50
CA ASN A 193 -1.26 2.85 33.18
C ASN A 193 -0.90 4.19 32.49
N ASN A 194 -0.66 4.18 31.17
CA ASN A 194 -0.43 5.40 30.39
C ASN A 194 -1.75 5.98 29.86
N ILE A 195 -1.84 7.30 29.80
CA ILE A 195 -2.93 7.96 29.07
C ILE A 195 -2.56 8.05 27.60
N VAL A 196 -3.23 7.24 26.79
CA VAL A 196 -2.97 7.14 25.36
C VAL A 196 -4.15 7.70 24.57
N PHE A 197 -3.94 8.88 24.02
CA PHE A 197 -4.84 9.51 23.06
C PHE A 197 -4.60 8.91 21.69
N TYR A 198 -5.65 8.36 21.11
CA TYR A 198 -5.56 7.75 19.80
C TYR A 198 -6.65 8.28 18.88
N MET A 199 -6.21 9.00 17.86
CA MET A 199 -7.02 9.38 16.73
C MET A 199 -6.72 8.42 15.57
N PRO A 200 -7.56 7.40 15.35
CA PRO A 200 -7.28 6.39 14.34
C PRO A 200 -7.30 6.98 12.93
N ASP A 201 -8.18 7.94 12.65
CA ASP A 201 -8.33 8.58 11.35
C ASP A 201 -8.44 10.11 11.50
N CYS A 202 -7.39 10.84 11.12
CA CYS A 202 -7.45 12.30 11.10
C CYS A 202 -8.38 12.85 9.99
N GLY A 203 -8.69 12.08 8.95
CA GLY A 203 -9.69 12.44 7.94
C GLY A 203 -11.09 12.58 8.53
N THR A 204 -11.48 11.64 9.39
CA THR A 204 -12.71 11.71 10.18
C THR A 204 -12.75 12.94 11.09
N TRP A 205 -11.62 13.30 11.73
CA TRP A 205 -11.53 14.54 12.52
C TRP A 205 -11.78 15.80 11.67
N SER A 206 -11.18 15.86 10.48
CA SER A 206 -11.35 16.99 9.56
C SER A 206 -12.76 17.15 8.96
N SER A 207 -13.52 16.05 8.99
CA SER A 207 -14.89 15.95 8.47
C SER A 207 -15.93 15.99 9.59
N ALA A 208 -15.52 16.03 10.87
CA ALA A 208 -16.43 16.07 11.99
C ALA A 208 -17.21 17.39 12.02
N ARG A 209 -18.50 17.32 12.40
CA ARG A 209 -19.38 18.49 12.51
C ARG A 209 -18.84 19.53 13.51
N ASN A 210 -18.22 19.08 14.59
CA ASN A 210 -17.49 19.91 15.53
C ASN A 210 -16.12 19.24 15.82
N PRO A 211 -15.04 19.68 15.13
CA PRO A 211 -13.70 19.11 15.31
C PRO A 211 -13.14 19.27 16.73
N TYR A 212 -13.50 20.34 17.44
CA TYR A 212 -13.09 20.57 18.84
C TYR A 212 -13.71 19.53 19.78
N PHE A 213 -15.02 19.33 19.64
CA PHE A 213 -15.74 18.36 20.44
C PHE A 213 -15.27 16.94 20.15
N TYR A 214 -15.09 16.58 18.88
CA TYR A 214 -14.56 15.26 18.48
C TYR A 214 -13.20 14.95 19.11
N PHE A 215 -12.28 15.93 19.09
CA PHE A 215 -10.99 15.78 19.75
C PHE A 215 -11.14 15.60 21.26
N SER A 216 -12.03 16.37 21.90
CA SER A 216 -12.31 16.22 23.33
C SER A 216 -12.90 14.84 23.66
N GLU A 217 -13.75 14.25 22.81
CA GLU A 217 -14.33 12.93 23.03
C GLU A 217 -13.25 11.83 23.10
N ILE A 218 -12.24 11.92 22.24
CA ILE A 218 -11.07 11.02 22.29
C ILE A 218 -10.33 11.21 23.61
N MET A 219 -10.11 12.46 24.04
CA MET A 219 -9.49 12.76 25.32
C MET A 219 -10.28 12.13 26.48
N TYR A 220 -11.58 12.36 26.55
CA TYR A 220 -12.46 11.80 27.59
C TYR A 220 -12.31 10.28 27.69
N TYR A 221 -12.38 9.59 26.55
CA TYR A 221 -12.23 8.15 26.49
C TYR A 221 -10.87 7.67 27.02
N SER A 222 -9.78 8.34 26.67
CA SER A 222 -8.43 7.99 27.13
C SER A 222 -8.25 8.13 28.64
N PHE A 223 -8.84 9.15 29.28
CA PHE A 223 -8.81 9.31 30.74
C PHE A 223 -9.69 8.29 31.46
N TYR A 224 -10.86 8.00 30.88
CA TYR A 224 -11.78 7.01 31.41
C TYR A 224 -11.15 5.60 31.46
N LEU A 225 -10.33 5.24 30.46
CA LEU A 225 -9.68 3.93 30.42
C LEU A 225 -8.68 3.68 31.57
N VAL A 226 -7.94 4.70 32.01
CA VAL A 226 -6.77 4.53 32.89
C VAL A 226 -7.15 4.64 34.37
N ASN A 227 -7.95 5.64 34.75
CA ASN A 227 -8.17 5.97 36.17
C ASN A 227 -9.61 6.40 36.52
N ASP A 228 -10.58 6.23 35.60
CA ASP A 228 -11.92 6.84 35.71
C ASP A 228 -11.85 8.35 36.07
N ASP A 229 -10.80 9.03 35.62
CA ASP A 229 -10.51 10.43 35.95
C ASP A 229 -11.59 11.34 35.34
N THR A 230 -12.34 12.04 36.19
CA THR A 230 -13.51 12.80 35.79
C THR A 230 -13.18 14.18 35.24
N PHE A 231 -11.92 14.62 35.25
CA PHE A 231 -11.53 16.00 34.89
C PHE A 231 -12.17 16.45 33.57
N VAL A 232 -12.06 15.63 32.52
CA VAL A 232 -12.60 15.97 31.19
C VAL A 232 -14.13 16.11 31.24
N ASN A 233 -14.81 15.19 31.93
CA ASN A 233 -16.27 15.23 32.07
C ASN A 233 -16.76 16.43 32.88
N ASP A 234 -16.05 16.78 33.95
CA ASP A 234 -16.37 17.91 34.81
C ASP A 234 -16.17 19.23 34.05
N TYR A 235 -15.11 19.31 33.24
CA TYR A 235 -14.90 20.45 32.34
C TYR A 235 -16.05 20.60 31.34
N TRP A 236 -16.50 19.50 30.71
CA TRP A 236 -17.62 19.49 29.76
C TRP A 236 -18.93 20.00 30.35
N ARG A 237 -19.18 19.74 31.63
CA ARG A 237 -20.38 20.22 32.33
C ARG A 237 -20.30 21.71 32.66
N SER A 238 -19.10 22.25 32.78
CA SER A 238 -18.87 23.64 33.22
C SER A 238 -18.78 24.66 32.09
N LYS A 239 -18.33 24.24 30.89
CA LYS A 239 -18.02 25.17 29.78
C LYS A 239 -18.36 24.55 28.41
N PRO A 240 -18.85 25.34 27.43
CA PRO A 240 -19.06 24.86 26.07
C PRO A 240 -17.73 24.69 25.32
N PHE A 241 -17.64 23.66 24.48
CA PHE A 241 -16.49 23.38 23.59
C PHE A 241 -16.61 24.16 22.27
N ASN A 242 -16.00 25.34 22.26
CA ASN A 242 -15.78 26.18 21.09
C ASN A 242 -14.29 26.58 21.03
N GLU A 243 -13.88 27.22 19.94
CA GLU A 243 -12.49 27.66 19.72
C GLU A 243 -11.91 28.43 20.92
N SER A 244 -12.60 29.45 21.42
CA SER A 244 -12.14 30.30 22.53
C SER A 244 -11.93 29.56 23.86
N ASN A 245 -12.65 28.46 24.09
CA ASN A 245 -12.55 27.69 25.33
C ASN A 245 -11.68 26.44 25.20
N PHE A 246 -11.30 26.06 23.97
CA PHE A 246 -10.61 24.82 23.70
C PHE A 246 -9.11 24.90 24.07
N GLU A 247 -8.44 26.02 23.81
CA GLU A 247 -7.06 26.22 24.28
C GLU A 247 -6.99 26.23 25.81
N ASN A 248 -7.91 26.96 26.47
CA ASN A 248 -8.02 26.96 27.93
C ASN A 248 -8.27 25.54 28.49
N PHE A 249 -9.09 24.74 27.81
CA PHE A 249 -9.29 23.34 28.18
C PHE A 249 -7.99 22.55 28.12
N LEU A 250 -7.22 22.69 27.03
CA LEU A 250 -5.95 22.01 26.86
C LEU A 250 -4.92 22.47 27.90
N ASP A 251 -4.87 23.76 28.21
CA ASP A 251 -4.00 24.31 29.25
C ASP A 251 -4.32 23.73 30.63
N GLU A 252 -5.59 23.76 31.03
CA GLU A 252 -6.03 23.21 32.31
C GLU A 252 -5.79 21.68 32.36
N LEU A 253 -6.01 20.97 31.25
CA LEU A 253 -5.76 19.53 31.13
C LEU A 253 -4.28 19.19 31.26
N GLY A 254 -3.40 19.91 30.56
CA GLY A 254 -1.96 19.71 30.64
C GLY A 254 -1.43 19.99 32.04
N GLN A 255 -1.96 21.01 32.73
CA GLN A 255 -1.62 21.27 34.13
C GLN A 255 -2.07 20.13 35.04
N HIS A 256 -3.29 19.62 34.86
CA HIS A 256 -3.80 18.47 35.60
C HIS A 256 -2.90 17.24 35.40
N CYS A 257 -2.53 16.92 34.16
CA CYS A 257 -1.64 15.82 33.84
C CYS A 257 -0.28 15.95 34.52
N ASN A 258 0.31 17.16 34.51
CA ASN A 258 1.59 17.42 35.17
C ASN A 258 1.51 17.26 36.68
N ARG A 259 0.43 17.74 37.32
CA ARG A 259 0.19 17.56 38.77
C ARG A 259 0.02 16.09 39.14
N LYS A 260 -0.66 15.31 38.31
CA LYS A 260 -0.88 13.87 38.49
C LYS A 260 0.28 13.01 38.02
N GLN A 261 1.30 13.60 37.38
CA GLN A 261 2.46 12.92 36.81
C GLN A 261 2.08 11.82 35.80
N TYR A 262 1.05 12.06 34.99
CA TYR A 262 0.65 11.11 33.96
C TYR A 262 1.69 11.00 32.84
N SER A 263 1.89 9.77 32.37
CA SER A 263 2.66 9.46 31.17
C SER A 263 1.71 9.54 29.97
N LEU A 264 1.93 10.52 29.10
CA LEU A 264 1.02 10.87 28.01
C LEU A 264 1.56 10.44 26.64
N TYR A 265 0.68 9.89 25.81
CA TYR A 265 0.99 9.55 24.43
C TYR A 265 -0.13 10.03 23.51
N PHE A 266 0.23 10.73 22.44
CA PHE A 266 -0.67 11.16 21.39
C PHE A 266 -0.35 10.41 20.11
N PHE A 267 -1.32 9.70 19.56
CA PHE A 267 -1.22 9.03 18.27
C PHE A 267 -2.24 9.62 17.29
N PHE A 268 -1.74 10.25 16.23
CA PHE A 268 -2.51 10.77 15.12
C PHE A 268 -2.25 9.93 13.88
N ASP A 269 -3.13 8.96 13.61
CA ASP A 269 -3.00 8.09 12.45
C ASP A 269 -3.73 8.67 11.23
N GLN A 270 -3.17 8.42 10.05
CA GLN A 270 -3.60 8.99 8.76
C GLN A 270 -3.74 10.51 8.78
N HIS A 271 -2.73 11.23 9.29
CA HIS A 271 -2.72 12.68 9.26
C HIS A 271 -2.84 13.26 7.84
N ASN A 272 -2.40 12.52 6.83
CA ASN A 272 -2.61 12.88 5.43
C ASN A 272 -4.08 12.85 4.97
N GLY A 273 -4.99 12.29 5.79
CA GLY A 273 -6.44 12.36 5.60
C GLY A 273 -7.02 13.77 5.85
N ILE A 274 -6.30 14.65 6.56
CA ILE A 274 -6.67 16.07 6.67
C ILE A 274 -6.35 16.74 5.32
N PRO A 275 -7.32 17.42 4.67
CA PRO A 275 -7.09 18.19 3.46
C PRO A 275 -5.98 19.22 3.64
N GLU A 276 -5.11 19.39 2.65
CA GLU A 276 -3.93 20.27 2.74
C GLU A 276 -4.28 21.69 3.19
N ASN A 277 -5.33 22.28 2.59
CA ASN A 277 -5.84 23.60 2.92
C ASN A 277 -6.40 23.74 4.35
N LYS A 278 -6.61 22.63 5.07
CA LYS A 278 -7.06 22.63 6.47
C LYS A 278 -5.95 22.37 7.47
N ARG A 279 -4.80 21.81 7.07
CA ARG A 279 -3.75 21.35 8.01
C ARG A 279 -3.16 22.47 8.86
N GLU A 280 -3.04 23.67 8.29
CA GLU A 280 -2.53 24.85 9.00
C GLU A 280 -3.61 25.61 9.77
N VAL A 281 -4.88 25.24 9.62
CA VAL A 281 -6.02 25.89 10.26
C VAL A 281 -6.33 25.21 11.59
N TYR A 282 -6.61 26.00 12.62
CA TYR A 282 -7.03 25.47 13.93
C TYR A 282 -8.39 24.75 13.81
N PRO A 283 -8.63 23.61 14.49
CA PRO A 283 -7.76 22.93 15.46
C PRO A 283 -6.75 21.94 14.86
N PHE A 284 -6.66 21.79 13.53
CA PHE A 284 -5.80 20.78 12.91
C PHE A 284 -4.31 21.09 13.07
N SER A 285 -3.96 22.38 13.06
CA SER A 285 -2.59 22.84 13.30
C SER A 285 -2.11 22.67 14.74
N LEU A 286 -3.01 22.29 15.67
CA LEU A 286 -2.71 22.05 17.09
C LEU A 286 -1.53 21.08 17.28
N ILE A 287 -1.46 20.03 16.47
CA ILE A 287 -0.43 18.98 16.57
C ILE A 287 0.96 19.60 16.43
N GLU A 288 1.12 20.43 15.40
CA GLU A 288 2.40 21.00 15.02
C GLU A 288 2.76 22.30 15.71
N ASN A 289 1.76 23.11 16.07
CA ASN A 289 1.96 24.47 16.56
C ASN A 289 1.85 24.59 18.07
N TYR A 290 1.17 23.65 18.73
CA TYR A 290 0.91 23.71 20.18
C TYR A 290 1.44 22.47 20.90
N LEU A 291 0.91 21.27 20.62
CA LEU A 291 1.28 20.05 21.36
C LEU A 291 2.80 19.75 21.26
N ALA A 292 3.39 19.91 20.08
CA ALA A 292 4.80 19.60 19.86
C ALA A 292 5.79 20.58 20.52
N HIS A 293 5.37 21.82 20.80
CA HIS A 293 6.26 22.90 21.23
C HIS A 293 6.06 23.29 22.70
N GLU A 294 4.81 23.41 23.14
CA GLU A 294 4.49 23.95 24.45
C GLU A 294 5.07 23.11 25.60
N ASP A 295 5.71 23.79 26.55
CA ASP A 295 6.35 23.16 27.71
C ASP A 295 5.35 22.44 28.62
N LEU A 296 4.08 22.85 28.57
CA LEU A 296 3.00 22.19 29.28
C LEU A 296 2.91 20.70 28.92
N TRP A 297 3.20 20.34 27.68
CA TRP A 297 3.12 18.98 27.16
C TRP A 297 4.48 18.27 27.14
N ARG A 298 5.48 18.79 27.87
CA ARG A 298 6.87 18.27 27.83
C ARG A 298 7.03 16.79 28.19
N THR A 299 6.12 16.21 28.96
CA THR A 299 6.13 14.80 29.37
C THR A 299 5.41 13.88 28.37
N SER A 300 4.80 14.45 27.33
CA SER A 300 4.08 13.71 26.30
C SER A 300 4.97 13.31 25.13
N LEU A 301 4.61 12.19 24.50
CA LEU A 301 5.12 11.80 23.18
C LEU A 301 4.03 11.99 22.13
N ILE A 302 4.35 12.64 21.03
CA ILE A 302 3.44 12.89 19.91
C ILE A 302 3.90 12.11 18.69
N CYS A 303 3.11 11.11 18.32
CA CYS A 303 3.31 10.24 17.18
C CYS A 303 2.33 10.64 16.07
N VAL A 304 2.84 11.04 14.92
CA VAL A 304 2.05 11.32 13.72
C VAL A 304 2.36 10.28 12.66
N SER A 305 1.32 9.70 12.09
CA SER A 305 1.42 8.69 11.04
C SER A 305 0.78 9.18 9.76
N ALA A 306 1.41 8.86 8.64
CA ALA A 306 0.81 9.04 7.32
C ALA A 306 1.24 7.95 6.35
N SER A 307 0.37 7.71 5.38
CA SER A 307 0.73 6.89 4.23
C SER A 307 1.43 7.72 3.17
N SER A 308 2.46 7.15 2.55
CA SER A 308 3.18 7.76 1.43
C SER A 308 2.18 8.16 0.33
N ASN A 309 2.07 9.46 0.10
CA ASN A 309 1.41 10.05 -1.05
C ASN A 309 2.24 11.29 -1.43
N ASN A 310 2.32 11.59 -2.72
CA ASN A 310 3.31 12.59 -3.18
C ASN A 310 2.93 14.05 -2.79
N PHE A 311 1.74 14.27 -2.23
CA PHE A 311 1.29 15.56 -1.68
C PHE A 311 1.61 15.74 -0.20
N TYR A 312 2.00 14.69 0.52
CA TYR A 312 2.09 14.76 1.98
C TYR A 312 3.52 14.93 2.45
N GLN A 313 3.89 16.18 2.68
CA GLN A 313 5.06 16.54 3.46
C GLN A 313 4.60 16.94 4.86
N PHE A 314 4.60 16.01 5.80
CA PHE A 314 4.50 16.40 7.20
C PHE A 314 5.79 17.12 7.59
N GLY A 315 5.68 18.41 7.88
CA GLY A 315 6.79 19.22 8.35
C GLY A 315 8.05 19.13 7.48
N SER A 316 7.99 19.42 6.17
CA SER A 316 9.18 19.56 5.32
C SER A 316 10.18 20.64 5.80
N SER A 317 9.83 21.38 6.86
CA SER A 317 10.70 22.32 7.59
C SER A 317 11.16 21.84 9.00
N LYS A 318 10.75 20.66 9.51
CA LYS A 318 10.96 20.24 10.92
C LYS A 318 11.62 18.86 11.07
N THR A 319 12.64 18.79 11.92
CA THR A 319 13.52 17.64 12.20
C THR A 319 12.88 16.57 13.10
N TRP A 320 11.68 16.09 12.76
CA TRP A 320 11.05 15.01 13.53
C TRP A 320 11.74 13.66 13.25
N PRO A 321 12.17 12.92 14.29
CA PRO A 321 12.64 11.55 14.14
C PRO A 321 11.62 10.73 13.34
N THR A 322 12.05 10.21 12.20
CA THR A 322 11.16 9.53 11.25
C THR A 322 11.43 8.03 11.23
N PHE A 323 10.42 7.25 11.56
CA PHE A 323 10.43 5.80 11.34
C PHE A 323 9.86 5.48 9.96
N ARG A 324 10.66 4.81 9.12
CA ARG A 324 10.22 4.36 7.80
C ARG A 324 9.62 2.97 7.91
N PHE A 325 8.30 2.88 7.72
CA PHE A 325 7.56 1.64 7.79
C PHE A 325 7.40 1.01 6.40
N ASN A 326 8.39 0.22 5.99
CA ASN A 326 8.49 -0.33 4.62
C ASN A 326 8.80 -1.85 4.57
N SER A 327 8.60 -2.58 5.67
CA SER A 327 8.73 -4.05 5.67
C SER A 327 7.42 -4.73 5.29
N THR A 328 7.51 -5.69 4.38
CA THR A 328 6.46 -6.64 4.02
C THR A 328 6.38 -7.76 5.07
N PHE A 329 5.49 -8.73 4.92
CA PHE A 329 5.55 -9.93 5.76
C PHE A 329 6.83 -10.71 5.46
N THR A 330 7.43 -11.25 6.52
CA THR A 330 8.42 -12.33 6.37
C THR A 330 7.71 -13.63 6.00
N ASP A 331 8.45 -14.62 5.48
CA ASP A 331 7.89 -15.94 5.17
C ASP A 331 7.24 -16.57 6.43
N GLN A 332 7.79 -16.32 7.63
CA GLN A 332 7.22 -16.75 8.91
C GLN A 332 5.92 -16.00 9.27
N GLU A 333 5.90 -14.67 9.12
CA GLU A 333 4.69 -13.87 9.34
C GLU A 333 3.55 -14.30 8.39
N PHE A 334 3.89 -14.60 7.13
CA PHE A 334 2.94 -15.16 6.16
C PHE A 334 2.47 -16.57 6.54
N GLN A 335 3.34 -17.42 7.07
CA GLN A 335 2.95 -18.74 7.54
C GLN A 335 1.93 -18.66 8.70
N ILE A 336 2.12 -17.71 9.61
CA ILE A 336 1.16 -17.45 10.70
C ILE A 336 -0.18 -16.99 10.13
N PHE A 337 -0.18 -16.04 9.18
CA PHE A 337 -1.38 -15.61 8.46
C PHE A 337 -2.10 -16.79 7.81
N SER A 338 -1.36 -17.59 7.04
CA SER A 338 -1.88 -18.73 6.29
C SER A 338 -2.52 -19.78 7.21
N ASN A 339 -1.86 -20.11 8.33
CA ASN A 339 -2.38 -21.07 9.29
C ASN A 339 -3.65 -20.57 10.00
N HIS A 340 -3.69 -19.29 10.37
CA HIS A 340 -4.83 -18.72 11.09
C HIS A 340 -6.10 -18.71 10.24
N PHE A 341 -5.97 -18.28 8.97
CA PHE A 341 -7.10 -18.18 8.05
C PHE A 341 -7.35 -19.47 7.24
N ASN A 342 -6.56 -20.52 7.48
CA ASN A 342 -6.48 -21.73 6.66
C ASN A 342 -6.36 -21.40 5.16
N PHE A 343 -5.52 -20.41 4.84
CA PHE A 343 -5.34 -19.87 3.51
C PHE A 343 -4.27 -20.68 2.76
N LYS A 344 -4.72 -21.62 1.92
CA LYS A 344 -3.87 -22.53 1.15
C LYS A 344 -4.44 -22.71 -0.25
N PHE A 345 -3.59 -22.53 -1.26
CA PHE A 345 -3.96 -22.69 -2.67
C PHE A 345 -3.48 -24.00 -3.28
N THR A 346 -2.43 -24.56 -2.72
CA THR A 346 -1.78 -25.80 -3.14
C THR A 346 -1.66 -26.75 -1.96
N GLU A 347 -1.40 -28.03 -2.23
CA GLU A 347 -1.15 -29.01 -1.17
C GLU A 347 0.14 -28.70 -0.40
N SER A 348 1.12 -28.06 -1.07
CA SER A 348 2.37 -27.60 -0.47
C SER A 348 2.30 -26.13 -0.05
N PHE A 349 2.68 -25.83 1.20
CA PHE A 349 2.78 -24.45 1.68
C PHE A 349 3.85 -23.67 0.91
N ASP A 350 5.00 -24.27 0.61
CA ASP A 350 6.11 -23.60 -0.08
C ASP A 350 5.69 -23.12 -1.48
N GLU A 351 4.85 -23.89 -2.17
CA GLU A 351 4.32 -23.50 -3.48
C GLU A 351 3.31 -22.36 -3.39
N THR A 352 2.46 -22.35 -2.35
CA THR A 352 1.56 -21.23 -2.07
C THR A 352 2.37 -19.98 -1.71
N LEU A 353 3.40 -20.11 -0.88
CA LEU A 353 4.26 -19.01 -0.45
C LEU A 353 4.95 -18.34 -1.66
N GLU A 354 5.65 -19.11 -2.49
CA GLU A 354 6.36 -18.57 -3.65
C GLU A 354 5.40 -17.86 -4.61
N LEU A 355 4.25 -18.46 -4.90
CA LEU A 355 3.24 -17.85 -5.77
C LEU A 355 2.71 -16.52 -5.23
N ILE A 356 2.39 -16.46 -3.94
CA ILE A 356 1.88 -15.24 -3.32
C ILE A 356 2.97 -14.18 -3.24
N LYS A 357 4.22 -14.57 -2.98
CA LYS A 357 5.39 -13.69 -2.98
C LYS A 357 5.63 -13.07 -4.36
N GLU A 358 5.55 -13.87 -5.43
CA GLU A 358 5.67 -13.41 -6.82
C GLU A 358 4.57 -12.41 -7.22
N LEU A 359 3.37 -12.51 -6.64
CA LEU A 359 2.26 -11.61 -6.97
C LEU A 359 2.26 -10.34 -6.12
N THR A 360 2.54 -10.49 -4.83
CA THR A 360 2.22 -9.47 -3.81
C THR A 360 3.44 -8.88 -3.11
N ASN A 361 4.63 -9.46 -3.31
CA ASN A 361 5.82 -9.18 -2.50
C ASN A 361 5.57 -9.37 -0.99
N LEU A 362 4.58 -10.19 -0.62
CA LEU A 362 4.07 -10.38 0.73
C LEU A 362 3.60 -9.07 1.42
N ILE A 363 3.09 -8.11 0.64
CA ILE A 363 2.46 -6.91 1.21
C ILE A 363 1.13 -7.31 1.87
N PRO A 364 0.89 -6.97 3.15
CA PRO A 364 -0.30 -7.39 3.89
C PRO A 364 -1.63 -7.06 3.19
N LEU A 365 -1.77 -5.85 2.64
CA LEU A 365 -2.98 -5.47 1.90
C LEU A 365 -3.18 -6.33 0.65
N GLU A 366 -2.13 -6.59 -0.11
CA GLU A 366 -2.22 -7.38 -1.34
C GLU A 366 -2.59 -8.84 -1.03
N ILE A 367 -2.05 -9.40 0.06
CA ILE A 367 -2.43 -10.73 0.56
C ILE A 367 -3.91 -10.74 0.98
N GLN A 368 -4.35 -9.71 1.71
CA GLN A 368 -5.75 -9.58 2.13
C GLN A 368 -6.70 -9.50 0.93
N GLU A 369 -6.33 -8.77 -0.12
CA GLU A 369 -7.12 -8.67 -1.36
C GLU A 369 -7.31 -10.04 -2.03
N ILE A 370 -6.23 -10.83 -2.14
CA ILE A 370 -6.31 -12.20 -2.66
C ILE A 370 -7.18 -13.07 -1.74
N TYR A 371 -7.01 -12.96 -0.42
CA TYR A 371 -7.78 -13.71 0.56
C TYR A 371 -9.28 -13.39 0.48
N ASP A 372 -9.64 -12.12 0.36
CA ASP A 372 -11.03 -11.66 0.25
C ASP A 372 -11.69 -12.17 -1.04
N ILE A 373 -10.96 -12.13 -2.17
CA ILE A 373 -11.42 -12.72 -3.43
C ILE A 373 -11.64 -14.23 -3.26
N TRP A 374 -10.69 -14.94 -2.66
CA TRP A 374 -10.80 -16.37 -2.40
C TRP A 374 -12.02 -16.71 -1.52
N CYS A 375 -12.25 -15.96 -0.44
CA CYS A 375 -13.42 -16.11 0.42
C CYS A 375 -14.74 -15.85 -0.33
N ASN A 376 -14.80 -14.79 -1.14
CA ASN A 376 -15.97 -14.46 -1.94
C ASN A 376 -16.30 -15.53 -2.99
N GLN A 377 -15.28 -16.23 -3.48
CA GLN A 377 -15.42 -17.37 -4.39
C GLN A 377 -15.57 -18.71 -3.64
N GLN A 378 -16.15 -18.68 -2.43
CA GLN A 378 -16.43 -19.87 -1.61
C GLN A 378 -15.20 -20.75 -1.37
N LYS A 379 -14.02 -20.14 -1.26
CA LYS A 379 -12.74 -20.83 -1.08
C LYS A 379 -12.43 -21.81 -2.21
N SER A 380 -12.73 -21.42 -3.45
CA SER A 380 -12.44 -22.18 -4.66
C SER A 380 -11.01 -22.72 -4.67
N THR A 381 -10.85 -23.96 -5.15
CA THR A 381 -9.55 -24.60 -5.39
C THR A 381 -8.94 -24.21 -6.74
N ASP A 382 -9.70 -23.52 -7.61
CA ASP A 382 -9.19 -23.01 -8.89
C ASP A 382 -8.33 -21.76 -8.66
N LEU A 383 -7.05 -22.00 -8.40
CA LEU A 383 -6.04 -20.99 -8.16
C LEU A 383 -5.86 -20.04 -9.34
N LYS A 384 -5.93 -20.55 -10.58
CA LYS A 384 -5.75 -19.71 -11.78
C LYS A 384 -6.88 -18.69 -11.86
N TYR A 385 -8.11 -19.12 -11.58
CA TYR A 385 -9.27 -18.24 -11.53
C TYR A 385 -9.12 -17.14 -10.47
N ILE A 386 -8.74 -17.48 -9.23
CA ILE A 386 -8.55 -16.50 -8.16
C ILE A 386 -7.47 -15.48 -8.51
N ILE A 387 -6.34 -15.93 -9.06
CA ILE A 387 -5.23 -15.05 -9.44
C ILE A 387 -5.63 -14.11 -10.57
N ASN A 388 -6.40 -14.59 -11.56
CA ASN A 388 -6.88 -13.75 -12.65
C ASN A 388 -7.81 -12.66 -12.13
N LEU A 389 -8.76 -12.99 -11.25
CA LEU A 389 -9.64 -11.98 -10.62
C LEU A 389 -8.85 -10.93 -9.84
N TYR A 390 -7.84 -11.37 -9.08
CA TYR A 390 -6.95 -10.45 -8.36
C TYR A 390 -6.20 -9.52 -9.32
N LYS A 391 -5.59 -10.07 -10.38
CA LYS A 391 -4.85 -9.31 -11.38
C LYS A 391 -5.75 -8.30 -12.08
N GLU A 392 -6.93 -8.69 -12.54
CA GLU A 392 -7.89 -7.80 -13.21
C GLU A 392 -8.30 -6.62 -12.31
N LYS A 393 -8.64 -6.91 -11.05
CA LYS A 393 -9.00 -5.88 -10.07
C LYS A 393 -7.82 -4.92 -9.82
N ARG A 394 -6.64 -5.46 -9.52
CA ARG A 394 -5.47 -4.64 -9.19
C ARG A 394 -4.92 -3.89 -10.37
N GLU A 395 -4.97 -4.45 -11.58
CA GLU A 395 -4.56 -3.78 -12.81
C GLU A 395 -5.40 -2.52 -13.03
N PHE A 396 -6.73 -2.62 -12.90
CA PHE A 396 -7.61 -1.47 -12.97
C PHE A 396 -7.24 -0.40 -11.93
N GLU A 397 -7.06 -0.79 -10.66
CA GLU A 397 -6.74 0.14 -9.58
C GLU A 397 -5.36 0.80 -9.75
N ILE A 398 -4.34 0.05 -10.20
CA ILE A 398 -3.00 0.58 -10.47
C ILE A 398 -3.04 1.56 -11.65
N CYS A 399 -3.72 1.20 -12.75
CA CYS A 399 -3.91 2.08 -13.89
C CYS A 399 -4.60 3.40 -13.50
N MET A 400 -5.68 3.33 -12.72
CA MET A 400 -6.37 4.52 -12.22
C MET A 400 -5.46 5.38 -11.33
N ASN A 401 -4.69 4.76 -10.42
CA ASN A 401 -3.73 5.50 -9.59
C ASN A 401 -2.62 6.16 -10.43
N ASN A 402 -2.10 5.47 -11.44
CA ASN A 402 -1.09 6.01 -12.34
C ASN A 402 -1.64 7.18 -13.17
N GLN A 403 -2.86 7.08 -13.70
CA GLN A 403 -3.51 8.16 -14.43
C GLN A 403 -3.71 9.41 -13.58
N VAL A 404 -4.22 9.25 -12.35
CA VAL A 404 -4.37 10.36 -11.39
C VAL A 404 -3.01 10.99 -11.11
N PHE A 405 -1.97 10.18 -10.88
CA PHE A 405 -0.62 10.69 -10.65
C PHE A 405 -0.07 11.47 -11.87
N THR A 406 -0.20 10.93 -13.08
CA THR A 406 0.24 11.61 -14.29
C THR A 406 -0.47 12.95 -14.47
N ARG A 407 -1.80 12.99 -14.26
CA ARG A 407 -2.58 14.23 -14.36
C ARG A 407 -2.17 15.27 -13.32
N ASP A 408 -1.97 14.85 -12.08
CA ASP A 408 -1.82 15.77 -10.95
C ASP A 408 -0.37 16.24 -10.76
N TYR A 409 0.63 15.47 -11.21
CA TYR A 409 2.05 15.73 -10.92
C TYR A 409 2.97 15.80 -12.14
N LEU A 410 2.56 15.24 -13.28
CA LEU A 410 3.38 15.22 -14.50
C LEU A 410 2.84 16.26 -15.49
N THR A 411 2.77 17.51 -15.02
CA THR A 411 2.10 18.63 -15.72
C THR A 411 2.97 19.30 -16.79
N ASP A 412 4.26 19.00 -16.81
CA ASP A 412 5.24 19.54 -17.75
C ASP A 412 6.17 18.44 -18.31
N ASP A 413 6.88 18.74 -19.40
CA ASP A 413 7.73 17.76 -20.07
C ASP A 413 8.95 17.34 -19.22
N SER A 414 9.45 18.23 -18.35
CA SER A 414 10.58 17.90 -17.47
C SER A 414 10.16 16.90 -16.40
N SER A 415 8.99 17.08 -15.77
CA SER A 415 8.47 16.13 -14.78
C SER A 415 8.14 14.77 -15.41
N LYS A 416 7.54 14.75 -16.60
CA LYS A 416 7.31 13.50 -17.37
C LYS A 416 8.60 12.76 -17.68
N LYS A 417 9.62 13.47 -18.17
CA LYS A 417 10.92 12.87 -18.51
C LYS A 417 11.66 12.35 -17.29
N ASP A 418 11.62 13.09 -16.18
CA ASP A 418 12.20 12.64 -14.91
C ASP A 418 11.48 11.40 -14.35
N PHE A 419 10.15 11.36 -14.45
CA PHE A 419 9.37 10.20 -14.05
C PHE A 419 9.64 8.98 -14.94
N ALA A 420 9.64 9.13 -16.26
CA ALA A 420 10.00 8.06 -17.20
C ALA A 420 11.39 7.49 -16.88
N ARG A 421 12.36 8.37 -16.58
CA ARG A 421 13.68 7.95 -16.09
C ARG A 421 13.59 7.10 -14.83
N ASN A 422 12.77 7.48 -13.85
CA ASN A 422 12.61 6.71 -12.61
C ASN A 422 11.96 5.34 -12.85
N VAL A 423 11.00 5.23 -13.78
CA VAL A 423 10.43 3.95 -14.20
C VAL A 423 11.53 3.06 -14.80
N ILE A 424 12.40 3.60 -15.66
CA ILE A 424 13.54 2.85 -16.23
C ILE A 424 14.53 2.42 -15.15
N LEU A 425 14.88 3.30 -14.21
CA LEU A 425 15.79 2.97 -13.11
C LEU A 425 15.23 1.86 -12.23
N MET A 426 13.92 1.90 -11.96
CA MET A 426 13.21 0.84 -11.25
C MET A 426 13.20 -0.47 -12.05
N GLU A 427 12.89 -0.40 -13.35
CA GLU A 427 12.88 -1.56 -14.23
C GLU A 427 14.25 -2.25 -14.27
N LEU A 428 15.34 -1.48 -14.34
CA LEU A 428 16.70 -2.00 -14.47
C LEU A 428 17.40 -2.24 -13.12
N GLY A 429 16.76 -1.91 -11.99
CA GLY A 429 17.37 -1.99 -10.66
C GLY A 429 18.58 -1.06 -10.48
N ILE A 430 18.66 0.03 -11.24
CA ILE A 430 19.80 0.97 -11.23
C ILE A 430 19.59 2.02 -10.12
N PRO A 431 20.62 2.31 -9.29
CA PRO A 431 20.55 3.36 -8.29
C PRO A 431 20.23 4.74 -8.89
N SER A 432 19.28 5.43 -8.26
CA SER A 432 18.96 6.82 -8.49
C SER A 432 19.69 7.70 -7.48
N PHE A 433 20.73 8.40 -7.96
CA PHE A 433 21.54 9.33 -7.16
C PHE A 433 20.91 10.72 -6.98
N LYS A 434 19.81 11.00 -7.69
CA LYS A 434 19.06 12.24 -7.57
C LYS A 434 17.78 11.98 -6.78
N MET A 435 17.40 12.94 -5.95
CA MET A 435 16.07 12.94 -5.34
C MET A 435 15.09 13.40 -6.42
N THR A 436 14.28 12.46 -6.88
CA THR A 436 13.42 12.62 -8.06
C THR A 436 12.00 12.18 -7.73
N LEU A 437 11.03 12.72 -8.45
CA LEU A 437 9.61 12.46 -8.23
C LEU A 437 9.28 11.02 -8.63
N ILE A 438 8.74 10.24 -7.69
CA ILE A 438 8.20 8.91 -7.95
C ILE A 438 6.71 8.88 -7.58
N ASN A 439 5.99 7.88 -8.07
CA ASN A 439 4.65 7.60 -7.60
C ASN A 439 4.75 6.72 -6.36
N GLU A 440 4.77 7.32 -5.16
CA GLU A 440 4.99 6.60 -3.89
C GLU A 440 3.90 5.55 -3.55
N ARG A 441 2.81 5.49 -4.32
CA ARG A 441 1.81 4.41 -4.22
C ARG A 441 2.20 3.16 -4.99
N LEU A 442 3.00 3.30 -6.04
CA LEU A 442 3.39 2.22 -6.95
C LEU A 442 4.89 1.92 -6.89
N MET A 443 5.68 2.83 -6.31
CA MET A 443 7.13 2.75 -6.20
C MET A 443 7.59 3.11 -4.79
N ILE A 444 8.68 2.51 -4.33
CA ILE A 444 9.30 2.77 -3.03
C ILE A 444 10.79 3.03 -3.24
N ARG A 445 11.36 3.97 -2.49
CA ARG A 445 12.80 4.19 -2.47
C ARG A 445 13.44 3.44 -1.29
N ARG A 446 14.39 2.55 -1.58
CA ARG A 446 15.23 1.85 -0.59
C ARG A 446 16.68 2.31 -0.75
N GLY A 447 17.06 3.30 0.05
CA GLY A 447 18.35 3.98 -0.14
C GLY A 447 18.38 4.71 -1.49
N GLN A 448 19.24 4.24 -2.40
CA GLN A 448 19.34 4.79 -3.76
C GLN A 448 18.53 3.99 -4.77
N ILE A 449 18.03 2.79 -4.44
CA ILE A 449 17.26 1.97 -5.36
C ILE A 449 15.79 2.40 -5.34
N ILE A 450 15.17 2.46 -6.52
CA ILE A 450 13.74 2.61 -6.68
C ILE A 450 13.19 1.23 -7.04
N GLU A 451 12.19 0.76 -6.29
CA GLU A 451 11.55 -0.54 -6.50
C GLU A 451 10.06 -0.33 -6.73
N ALA A 452 9.42 -1.20 -7.52
CA ALA A 452 7.96 -1.25 -7.55
C ALA A 452 7.43 -1.80 -6.22
N THR A 453 6.23 -1.38 -5.81
CA THR A 453 5.56 -1.96 -4.65
C THR A 453 5.26 -3.44 -4.88
N THR A 454 4.73 -3.78 -6.05
CA THR A 454 4.49 -5.16 -6.50
C THR A 454 5.05 -5.42 -7.89
N PRO A 455 5.34 -6.67 -8.26
CA PRO A 455 5.71 -7.02 -9.63
C PRO A 455 4.65 -6.62 -10.66
N LEU A 456 3.35 -6.71 -10.31
CA LEU A 456 2.28 -6.24 -11.18
C LEU A 456 2.36 -4.72 -11.43
N ALA A 457 2.64 -3.92 -10.39
CA ALA A 457 2.84 -2.48 -10.54
C ALA A 457 4.05 -2.15 -11.43
N ARG A 458 5.15 -2.91 -11.33
CA ARG A 458 6.30 -2.78 -12.24
C ARG A 458 5.87 -2.95 -13.69
N ASN A 459 5.17 -4.06 -13.98
CA ASN A 459 4.78 -4.39 -15.35
C ASN A 459 3.86 -3.33 -15.93
N ILE A 460 2.84 -2.89 -15.19
CA ILE A 460 1.90 -1.86 -15.66
C ILE A 460 2.61 -0.53 -15.89
N LEU A 461 3.50 -0.12 -14.99
CA LEU A 461 4.28 1.11 -15.17
C LEU A 461 5.18 1.04 -16.40
N VAL A 462 5.88 -0.07 -16.63
CA VAL A 462 6.69 -0.25 -17.84
C VAL A 462 5.80 -0.23 -19.09
N GLU A 463 4.70 -0.96 -19.09
CA GLU A 463 3.77 -1.02 -20.23
C GLU A 463 3.13 0.33 -20.56
N CYS A 464 2.80 1.15 -19.57
CA CYS A 464 2.26 2.49 -19.78
C CYS A 464 3.27 3.45 -20.42
N TRP A 465 4.57 3.25 -20.20
CA TRP A 465 5.60 4.22 -20.59
C TRP A 465 6.52 3.73 -21.72
N LYS A 466 6.58 2.43 -21.99
CA LYS A 466 7.53 1.83 -22.94
C LYS A 466 7.44 2.42 -24.34
N ASP A 467 6.27 2.93 -24.73
CA ASP A 467 6.03 3.46 -26.06
C ASP A 467 6.30 4.96 -26.20
N GLU A 468 6.47 5.67 -25.08
CA GLU A 468 6.81 7.08 -25.05
C GLU A 468 8.22 7.35 -25.59
N LEU A 469 8.38 8.40 -26.40
CA LEU A 469 9.65 8.74 -27.04
C LEU A 469 10.75 9.05 -26.02
N ASP A 470 10.40 9.79 -24.97
CA ASP A 470 11.32 10.12 -23.88
C ASP A 470 11.77 8.87 -23.11
N TYR A 471 10.89 7.88 -22.95
CA TYR A 471 11.23 6.60 -22.32
C TYR A 471 12.27 5.86 -23.16
N LYS A 472 11.99 5.63 -24.46
CA LYS A 472 12.89 4.92 -25.37
C LYS A 472 14.27 5.57 -25.43
N THR A 473 14.31 6.88 -25.67
CA THR A 473 15.56 7.64 -25.79
C THR A 473 16.36 7.64 -24.47
N THR A 474 15.67 7.79 -23.34
CA THR A 474 16.33 7.78 -22.02
C THR A 474 16.86 6.39 -21.66
N LYS A 475 16.11 5.34 -21.99
CA LYS A 475 16.48 3.95 -21.73
C LYS A 475 17.73 3.55 -22.54
N GLU A 476 17.76 3.90 -23.82
CA GLU A 476 18.97 3.74 -24.67
C GLU A 476 20.17 4.50 -24.10
N GLY A 477 19.97 5.74 -23.63
CA GLY A 477 21.01 6.53 -22.98
C GLY A 477 21.54 5.85 -21.70
N ILE A 478 20.66 5.33 -20.86
CA ILE A 478 21.05 4.60 -19.64
C ILE A 478 21.83 3.33 -19.99
N TYR A 479 21.40 2.57 -21.00
CA TYR A 479 22.17 1.43 -21.48
C TYR A 479 23.58 1.87 -21.88
N LYS A 480 23.75 2.92 -22.70
CA LYS A 480 25.08 3.44 -23.07
C LYS A 480 25.97 3.70 -21.85
N LEU A 481 25.42 4.35 -20.82
CA LEU A 481 26.16 4.64 -19.59
C LEU A 481 26.53 3.36 -18.83
N VAL A 482 25.67 2.33 -18.81
CA VAL A 482 25.96 1.02 -18.21
C VAL A 482 27.08 0.31 -18.97
N PHE A 483 26.98 0.23 -20.31
CA PHE A 483 27.96 -0.43 -21.17
C PHE A 483 29.34 0.25 -21.09
N ASN A 484 29.38 1.59 -21.09
CA ASN A 484 30.63 2.34 -20.97
C ASN A 484 31.19 2.43 -19.54
N ARG A 485 30.52 1.83 -18.54
CA ARG A 485 30.87 1.91 -17.12
C ARG A 485 30.92 3.35 -16.57
N GLU A 486 30.10 4.24 -17.11
CA GLU A 486 30.04 5.65 -16.74
C GLU A 486 29.19 5.90 -15.47
N ILE A 487 28.35 4.95 -15.07
CA ILE A 487 27.60 5.02 -13.81
C ILE A 487 28.46 4.47 -12.66
N ALA A 488 29.01 5.39 -11.86
CA ALA A 488 29.79 5.05 -10.68
C ALA A 488 28.97 4.26 -9.65
N GLY A 489 29.61 3.32 -8.95
CA GLY A 489 29.00 2.56 -7.86
C GLY A 489 28.07 1.41 -8.27
N LEU A 490 27.86 1.16 -9.57
CA LEU A 490 27.10 -0.01 -10.03
C LEU A 490 27.80 -1.33 -9.65
N THR A 491 27.06 -2.24 -9.02
CA THR A 491 27.49 -3.62 -8.82
C THR A 491 27.46 -4.38 -10.15
N ASN A 492 28.19 -5.50 -10.22
CA ASN A 492 28.18 -6.31 -11.42
C ASN A 492 26.84 -7.01 -11.67
N ASP A 493 26.09 -7.31 -10.61
CA ASP A 493 24.76 -7.93 -10.74
C ASP A 493 23.76 -6.97 -11.39
N VAL A 494 23.78 -5.69 -10.99
CA VAL A 494 22.92 -4.67 -11.61
C VAL A 494 23.33 -4.43 -13.07
N ARG A 495 24.63 -4.36 -13.36
CA ARG A 495 25.11 -4.28 -14.76
C ARG A 495 24.66 -5.48 -15.57
N ARG A 496 24.78 -6.69 -15.03
CA ARG A 496 24.38 -7.94 -15.70
C ARG A 496 22.88 -7.90 -16.01
N GLY A 497 22.04 -7.59 -15.02
CA GLY A 497 20.60 -7.51 -15.22
C GLY A 497 20.19 -6.46 -16.26
N ALA A 498 20.84 -5.29 -16.27
CA ALA A 498 20.55 -4.28 -17.30
C ALA A 498 20.92 -4.76 -18.72
N ILE A 499 22.03 -5.49 -18.88
CA ILE A 499 22.45 -5.99 -20.19
C ILE A 499 21.63 -7.20 -20.63
N GLU A 500 21.26 -8.05 -19.70
CA GLU A 500 20.32 -9.15 -19.93
C GLU A 500 19.02 -8.63 -20.53
N ILE A 501 18.40 -7.63 -19.89
CA ILE A 501 17.18 -6.99 -20.37
C ILE A 501 17.41 -6.41 -21.77
N TYR A 502 18.51 -5.68 -21.99
CA TYR A 502 18.85 -5.14 -23.30
C TYR A 502 18.95 -6.22 -24.39
N ILE A 503 19.62 -7.35 -24.10
CA ILE A 503 19.77 -8.45 -25.06
C ILE A 503 18.42 -9.06 -25.40
N ILE A 504 17.58 -9.32 -24.39
CA ILE A 504 16.23 -9.86 -24.58
C ILE A 504 15.40 -8.90 -25.45
N GLU A 505 15.41 -7.61 -25.15
CA GLU A 505 14.69 -6.59 -25.92
C GLU A 505 15.14 -6.54 -27.39
N GLU A 506 16.46 -6.62 -27.63
CA GLU A 506 17.02 -6.64 -28.98
C GLU A 506 16.62 -7.89 -29.77
N ILE A 507 16.64 -9.07 -29.13
CA ILE A 507 16.21 -10.32 -29.77
C ILE A 507 14.72 -10.25 -30.12
N ILE A 508 13.87 -9.76 -29.21
CA ILE A 508 12.43 -9.60 -29.46
C ILE A 508 12.20 -8.62 -30.62
N ARG A 509 12.92 -7.49 -30.63
CA ARG A 509 12.80 -6.46 -31.66
C ARG A 509 13.22 -6.98 -33.04
N LEU A 510 14.34 -7.68 -33.12
CA LEU A 510 14.88 -8.23 -34.36
C LEU A 510 14.16 -9.52 -34.80
N LYS A 511 13.44 -10.18 -33.88
CA LYS A 511 12.87 -11.53 -34.06
C LYS A 511 13.93 -12.55 -34.50
N GLU A 512 15.18 -12.32 -34.13
CA GLU A 512 16.32 -13.11 -34.55
C GLU A 512 17.34 -13.21 -33.42
N PHE A 513 17.91 -14.39 -33.26
CA PHE A 513 19.07 -14.64 -32.43
C PHE A 513 20.14 -15.31 -33.30
N SER A 514 21.23 -14.60 -33.59
CA SER A 514 22.33 -15.11 -34.41
C SER A 514 23.71 -14.80 -33.81
N PHE A 515 24.65 -15.72 -34.02
CA PHE A 515 26.04 -15.56 -33.60
C PHE A 515 27.00 -16.16 -34.64
N ILE A 516 28.21 -15.58 -34.71
CA ILE A 516 29.32 -16.04 -35.55
C ILE A 516 30.42 -16.53 -34.61
N GLY A 517 30.39 -17.81 -34.32
CA GLY A 517 31.45 -18.47 -33.61
C GLY A 517 32.73 -18.54 -34.40
N PHE A 518 33.86 -18.31 -33.74
CA PHE A 518 35.13 -18.85 -34.18
C PHE A 518 35.70 -19.74 -33.09
N ASN A 519 36.15 -20.94 -33.41
CA ASN A 519 36.92 -21.76 -32.50
C ASN A 519 38.40 -21.61 -32.84
N ILE A 520 39.21 -21.22 -31.84
CA ILE A 520 40.65 -21.16 -31.99
C ILE A 520 41.22 -22.52 -31.60
N ILE A 521 41.62 -23.32 -32.58
CA ILE A 521 42.22 -24.64 -32.36
C ILE A 521 43.73 -24.49 -32.39
N LYS A 522 44.43 -25.03 -31.39
CA LYS A 522 45.90 -25.07 -31.39
C LYS A 522 46.36 -26.33 -32.12
N ASN A 523 46.63 -26.20 -33.41
CA ASN A 523 47.12 -27.28 -34.26
C ASN A 523 48.62 -27.07 -34.52
N ASN A 524 49.47 -28.00 -34.06
CA ASN A 524 50.93 -27.94 -34.23
C ASN A 524 51.57 -26.60 -33.82
N GLY A 525 51.09 -25.98 -32.73
CA GLY A 525 51.61 -24.69 -32.23
C GLY A 525 51.13 -23.46 -33.00
N LYS A 526 50.31 -23.61 -34.05
CA LYS A 526 49.60 -22.52 -34.73
C LYS A 526 48.14 -22.48 -34.30
N LEU A 527 47.63 -21.27 -34.11
CA LEU A 527 46.23 -21.00 -33.82
C LEU A 527 45.45 -20.98 -35.15
N GLU A 528 44.65 -22.01 -35.41
CA GLU A 528 43.71 -22.06 -36.54
C GLU A 528 42.33 -21.57 -36.08
N LYS A 529 41.64 -20.80 -36.93
CA LYS A 529 40.27 -20.32 -36.67
C LYS A 529 39.29 -21.15 -37.51
N SER A 530 38.37 -21.88 -36.88
CA SER A 530 37.20 -22.45 -37.57
C SER A 530 35.98 -21.60 -37.29
N TYR A 531 35.11 -21.37 -38.26
CA TYR A 531 33.92 -20.52 -38.11
C TYR A 531 32.65 -21.36 -38.02
N ILE A 532 31.74 -21.00 -37.12
CA ILE A 532 30.40 -21.60 -36.99
C ILE A 532 29.39 -20.46 -36.98
N THR A 533 28.46 -20.44 -37.93
CA THR A 533 27.35 -19.49 -37.91
C THR A 533 26.11 -20.19 -37.38
N PHE A 534 25.45 -19.57 -36.42
CA PHE A 534 24.18 -20.03 -35.88
C PHE A 534 23.16 -18.89 -35.97
N ALA A 535 21.94 -19.20 -36.39
CA ALA A 535 20.85 -18.23 -36.46
C ALA A 535 19.50 -18.91 -36.23
N VAL A 536 18.67 -18.31 -35.39
CA VAL A 536 17.27 -18.67 -35.19
C VAL A 536 16.44 -17.42 -35.51
N HIS A 537 15.60 -17.51 -36.52
CA HIS A 537 14.75 -16.42 -36.98
C HIS A 537 13.28 -16.63 -36.55
N ASN A 538 12.46 -15.59 -36.70
CA ASN A 538 11.02 -15.58 -36.39
C ASN A 538 10.70 -15.89 -34.93
N LEU A 539 11.58 -15.52 -34.01
CA LEU A 539 11.40 -15.75 -32.58
C LEU A 539 10.13 -15.05 -32.07
N GLN A 540 9.27 -15.80 -31.39
CA GLN A 540 8.14 -15.26 -30.65
C GLN A 540 8.46 -15.20 -29.15
N PRO A 541 8.18 -14.08 -28.46
CA PRO A 541 8.37 -14.01 -27.02
C PRO A 541 7.35 -14.89 -26.28
N PHE A 542 7.84 -15.66 -25.33
CA PHE A 542 7.04 -16.48 -24.43
C PHE A 542 7.49 -16.24 -22.99
N TYR A 543 6.65 -15.54 -22.22
CA TYR A 543 6.91 -15.27 -20.81
C TYR A 543 6.40 -16.44 -19.97
N PHE A 544 7.29 -17.06 -19.19
CA PHE A 544 7.01 -18.32 -18.52
C PHE A 544 7.00 -18.17 -16.99
N ASN A 545 5.86 -18.51 -16.37
CA ASN A 545 5.67 -18.59 -14.92
C ASN A 545 5.38 -20.05 -14.55
N GLY A 546 6.39 -20.80 -14.09
CA GLY A 546 6.20 -22.17 -13.60
C GLY A 546 7.49 -22.96 -13.41
N LYS A 547 7.40 -24.14 -12.78
CA LYS A 547 8.55 -25.03 -12.54
C LYS A 547 8.93 -25.90 -13.76
N ASN A 548 8.01 -26.09 -14.71
CA ASN A 548 8.16 -27.00 -15.85
C ASN A 548 7.67 -26.36 -17.16
N VAL A 549 8.58 -26.10 -18.10
CA VAL A 549 8.25 -25.42 -19.38
C VAL A 549 7.41 -26.35 -20.28
N LYS A 550 7.55 -27.68 -20.12
CA LYS A 550 6.87 -28.71 -20.92
C LYS A 550 5.34 -28.69 -20.84
N ASN A 551 4.77 -28.21 -19.72
CA ASN A 551 3.32 -28.23 -19.47
C ASN A 551 2.60 -26.97 -19.98
N CYS A 552 3.29 -26.12 -20.74
CA CYS A 552 2.65 -24.98 -21.41
C CYS A 552 1.90 -25.46 -22.65
N ASP A 553 0.58 -25.37 -22.60
CA ASP A 553 -0.29 -25.60 -23.75
C ASP A 553 0.12 -24.66 -24.90
N SER A 554 0.40 -25.29 -26.04
CA SER A 554 0.46 -24.75 -27.41
C SER A 554 1.48 -23.64 -27.74
N SER A 555 2.71 -24.01 -28.15
CA SER A 555 3.49 -23.24 -29.16
C SER A 555 4.87 -23.81 -29.57
N TRP A 556 5.23 -25.04 -29.18
CA TRP A 556 6.50 -25.70 -29.60
C TRP A 556 6.69 -25.90 -31.11
N HIS A 557 5.68 -25.58 -31.93
CA HIS A 557 5.76 -25.63 -33.39
C HIS A 557 6.50 -24.44 -34.01
N GLN A 558 6.75 -23.38 -33.24
CA GLN A 558 7.40 -22.15 -33.71
C GLN A 558 8.68 -21.88 -32.93
N ASN A 559 9.59 -21.08 -33.49
CA ASN A 559 10.77 -20.62 -32.76
C ASN A 559 10.37 -19.63 -31.66
N GLN A 560 10.94 -19.77 -30.47
CA GLN A 560 10.56 -18.94 -29.32
C GLN A 560 11.77 -18.43 -28.53
N ILE A 561 11.64 -17.22 -28.00
CA ILE A 561 12.45 -16.76 -26.88
C ILE A 561 11.61 -16.91 -25.62
N ILE A 562 12.07 -17.77 -24.70
CA ILE A 562 11.38 -18.07 -23.45
C ILE A 562 12.06 -17.30 -22.33
N ILE A 563 11.31 -16.44 -21.67
CA ILE A 563 11.80 -15.56 -20.61
C ILE A 563 11.21 -16.06 -19.29
N PRO A 564 12.01 -16.71 -18.43
CA PRO A 564 11.53 -17.21 -17.15
C PRO A 564 11.29 -16.05 -16.17
N ASN A 565 10.13 -16.03 -15.50
CA ASN A 565 10.00 -15.26 -14.26
C ASN A 565 10.75 -16.00 -13.15
N ALA A 566 11.65 -15.29 -12.47
CA ALA A 566 12.75 -15.86 -11.70
C ALA A 566 12.35 -16.87 -10.61
N SER A 567 13.08 -18.00 -10.56
CA SER A 567 13.31 -18.97 -9.44
C SER A 567 13.53 -20.40 -9.96
N ASN A 568 13.02 -20.70 -11.16
CA ASN A 568 12.94 -22.08 -11.66
C ASN A 568 14.17 -22.53 -12.45
N PHE A 569 14.89 -21.62 -13.11
CA PHE A 569 16.10 -21.95 -13.88
C PHE A 569 17.31 -21.25 -13.25
N PRO A 570 17.98 -21.87 -12.25
CA PRO A 570 19.18 -21.28 -11.67
C PRO A 570 20.22 -21.07 -12.77
N GLU A 571 20.90 -19.92 -12.76
CA GLU A 571 21.96 -19.54 -13.70
C GLU A 571 21.55 -19.37 -15.19
N VAL A 572 20.27 -19.52 -15.57
CA VAL A 572 19.77 -19.23 -16.93
C VAL A 572 18.96 -17.95 -16.93
N ASP A 573 19.29 -17.05 -17.84
CA ASP A 573 18.62 -15.76 -17.96
C ASP A 573 17.45 -15.83 -18.97
N PHE A 574 17.63 -16.57 -20.08
CA PHE A 574 16.56 -16.86 -21.04
C PHE A 574 16.85 -18.13 -21.83
N LEU A 575 15.82 -18.68 -22.50
CA LEU A 575 15.96 -19.84 -23.38
C LEU A 575 15.57 -19.47 -24.82
N ILE A 576 16.17 -20.14 -25.80
CA ILE A 576 15.76 -20.09 -27.20
C ILE A 576 15.31 -21.49 -27.61
N TRP A 577 14.06 -21.62 -28.02
CA TRP A 577 13.55 -22.82 -28.65
C TRP A 577 13.63 -22.67 -30.17
N ASN A 578 14.33 -23.60 -30.82
CA ASN A 578 14.35 -23.71 -32.27
C ASN A 578 13.53 -24.93 -32.68
N SER A 579 12.38 -24.69 -33.32
CA SER A 579 11.47 -25.74 -33.73
C SER A 579 11.99 -26.56 -34.91
N ASN A 580 12.94 -26.01 -35.69
CA ASN A 580 13.52 -26.68 -36.85
C ASN A 580 14.47 -27.82 -36.47
N ASP A 581 15.37 -27.56 -35.51
CA ASP A 581 16.32 -28.56 -35.02
C ASP A 581 15.83 -29.26 -33.75
N LYS A 582 14.69 -28.83 -33.18
CA LYS A 582 14.12 -29.31 -31.91
C LYS A 582 15.07 -29.17 -30.71
N HIS A 583 15.97 -28.20 -30.76
CA HIS A 583 16.87 -27.92 -29.67
C HIS A 583 16.38 -26.75 -28.81
N LEU A 584 16.58 -26.90 -27.50
CA LEU A 584 16.41 -25.84 -26.54
C LEU A 584 17.79 -25.33 -26.14
N TYR A 585 18.03 -24.03 -26.31
CA TYR A 585 19.27 -23.36 -25.98
C TYR A 585 19.09 -22.59 -24.68
N ALA A 586 19.78 -22.98 -23.61
CA ALA A 586 19.83 -22.22 -22.36
C ALA A 586 20.92 -21.17 -22.42
N ILE A 587 20.56 -19.90 -22.16
CA ILE A 587 21.47 -18.77 -22.28
C ILE A 587 21.67 -18.09 -20.94
N GLN A 588 22.95 -17.91 -20.58
CA GLN A 588 23.38 -17.05 -19.48
C GLN A 588 24.20 -15.89 -19.99
N VAL A 589 23.88 -14.68 -19.55
CA VAL A 589 24.63 -13.45 -19.70
C VAL A 589 25.55 -13.26 -18.48
N THR A 590 26.87 -13.13 -18.68
CA THR A 590 27.81 -12.86 -17.57
C THR A 590 28.84 -11.78 -17.90
N ILE A 591 29.26 -11.02 -16.88
CA ILE A 591 30.27 -9.93 -16.94
C ILE A 591 31.58 -10.29 -16.20
N LYS A 592 31.62 -11.38 -15.41
CA LYS A 592 32.80 -11.82 -14.63
C LYS A 592 33.07 -13.32 -14.81
N ASP A 593 34.22 -13.76 -14.29
CA ASP A 593 34.72 -15.14 -14.40
C ASP A 593 33.69 -16.22 -14.09
N LEU A 594 33.85 -17.34 -14.80
CA LEU A 594 32.96 -18.48 -14.89
C LEU A 594 32.72 -19.13 -13.50
N SER A 595 31.46 -19.22 -13.05
CA SER A 595 31.08 -20.28 -12.10
C SER A 595 31.14 -21.62 -12.84
N ASN A 596 31.73 -22.65 -12.21
CA ASN A 596 31.94 -23.99 -12.79
C ASN A 596 30.84 -25.02 -12.43
N ASN A 597 29.68 -24.58 -11.95
CA ASN A 597 28.62 -25.49 -11.48
C ASN A 597 27.64 -25.94 -12.60
N TRP A 598 27.98 -25.71 -13.87
CA TRP A 598 27.07 -25.87 -15.01
C TRP A 598 26.65 -27.31 -15.28
N ASP A 599 27.58 -28.26 -15.17
CA ASP A 599 27.30 -29.68 -15.36
C ASP A 599 26.24 -30.19 -14.36
N LYS A 600 26.21 -29.60 -13.15
CA LYS A 600 25.22 -29.90 -12.11
C LYS A 600 23.83 -29.41 -12.49
N TYR A 601 23.73 -28.24 -13.14
CA TYR A 601 22.43 -27.64 -13.49
C TYR A 601 21.89 -28.13 -14.83
N GLN A 602 22.72 -28.60 -15.75
CA GLN A 602 22.28 -29.17 -17.03
C GLN A 602 21.31 -30.34 -16.84
N LEU A 603 21.56 -31.21 -15.85
CA LEU A 603 20.64 -32.31 -15.51
C LEU A 603 19.31 -31.79 -14.94
N LEU A 604 19.35 -30.73 -14.13
CA LEU A 604 18.18 -30.09 -13.55
C LEU A 604 17.32 -29.45 -14.63
N TRP A 605 17.92 -28.71 -15.56
CA TRP A 605 17.20 -28.11 -16.68
C TRP A 605 16.61 -29.15 -17.60
N LYS A 606 17.36 -30.21 -17.96
CA LYS A 606 16.80 -31.35 -18.74
C LYS A 606 15.55 -31.93 -18.07
N LYS A 607 15.53 -32.01 -16.74
CA LYS A 607 14.36 -32.45 -15.98
C LYS A 607 13.21 -31.43 -15.99
N GLN A 608 13.52 -30.14 -15.90
CA GLN A 608 12.54 -29.03 -15.87
C GLN A 608 11.97 -28.65 -17.24
N THR A 609 12.72 -28.90 -18.30
CA THR A 609 12.30 -28.66 -19.69
C THR A 609 11.72 -29.94 -20.29
N GLY A 610 12.18 -31.10 -19.83
CA GLY A 610 11.78 -32.43 -20.28
C GLY A 610 12.21 -32.75 -21.72
N TYR A 611 13.30 -32.11 -22.18
CA TYR A 611 13.96 -32.31 -23.47
C TYR A 611 15.35 -32.91 -23.28
N GLU A 612 15.61 -34.06 -23.93
CA GLU A 612 16.90 -34.76 -23.84
C GLU A 612 18.05 -33.99 -24.53
N GLU A 613 17.73 -33.20 -25.57
CA GLU A 613 18.67 -32.42 -26.40
C GLU A 613 18.73 -30.93 -26.01
N THR A 614 18.85 -30.64 -24.70
CA THR A 614 19.09 -29.26 -24.25
C THR A 614 20.57 -28.89 -24.47
N LYS A 615 20.82 -27.90 -25.34
CA LYS A 615 22.14 -27.28 -25.54
C LYS A 615 22.28 -26.08 -24.64
N VAL A 616 23.48 -25.82 -24.17
CA VAL A 616 23.75 -24.73 -23.24
C VAL A 616 24.77 -23.79 -23.85
N LEU A 617 24.39 -22.52 -23.95
CA LEU A 617 25.18 -21.46 -24.53
C LEU A 617 25.44 -20.41 -23.47
N LYS A 618 26.71 -20.14 -23.19
CA LYS A 618 27.09 -19.13 -22.20
C LYS A 618 27.53 -17.86 -22.88
N VAL A 619 26.76 -16.80 -22.79
CA VAL A 619 27.06 -15.49 -23.35
C VAL A 619 27.89 -14.66 -22.34
N TRP A 620 29.19 -14.58 -22.57
CA TRP A 620 30.11 -13.72 -21.82
C TRP A 620 30.25 -12.34 -22.47
N ILE A 621 30.16 -11.27 -21.68
CA ILE A 621 30.19 -9.89 -22.14
C ILE A 621 31.46 -9.22 -21.64
N THR A 622 32.27 -8.72 -22.57
CA THR A 622 33.46 -7.93 -22.26
C THR A 622 33.38 -6.53 -22.86
N PHE A 623 34.03 -5.59 -22.16
CA PHE A 623 34.01 -4.15 -22.47
C PHE A 623 35.41 -3.62 -22.82
N GLU A 624 36.40 -4.52 -23.02
CA GLU A 624 37.76 -4.12 -23.40
C GLU A 624 37.98 -4.20 -24.93
N PRO A 625 38.74 -3.26 -25.54
CA PRO A 625 39.03 -3.28 -26.98
C PRO A 625 39.85 -4.49 -27.44
N PHE A 626 39.51 -4.95 -28.65
CA PHE A 626 39.88 -6.20 -29.32
C PHE A 626 41.38 -6.44 -29.65
N PHE A 627 42.32 -5.65 -29.12
CA PHE A 627 43.68 -5.59 -29.69
C PHE A 627 44.72 -6.58 -29.15
N ASN A 628 44.42 -7.41 -28.14
CA ASN A 628 45.38 -8.41 -27.64
C ASN A 628 44.73 -9.80 -27.43
N LEU A 629 44.66 -10.58 -28.52
CA LEU A 629 44.29 -12.00 -28.51
C LEU A 629 45.28 -12.80 -27.65
N LYS A 630 44.83 -13.23 -26.46
CA LYS A 630 45.52 -14.22 -25.61
C LYS A 630 45.02 -15.63 -25.94
N GLU A 631 45.83 -16.65 -25.60
CA GLU A 631 45.46 -18.07 -25.60
C GLU A 631 44.22 -18.38 -24.73
N SER A 632 43.79 -17.45 -23.88
CA SER A 632 42.66 -17.59 -22.96
C SER A 632 41.26 -17.62 -23.61
N LEU A 633 41.14 -17.36 -24.92
CA LEU A 633 39.85 -17.33 -25.64
C LEU A 633 39.60 -18.59 -26.48
N VAL A 634 40.45 -19.61 -26.40
CA VAL A 634 40.23 -20.92 -27.02
C VAL A 634 38.87 -21.48 -26.56
N GLY A 635 38.04 -21.94 -27.50
CA GLY A 635 36.71 -22.49 -27.22
C GLY A 635 35.54 -21.49 -27.09
N HIS A 636 35.74 -20.19 -27.36
CA HIS A 636 34.70 -19.16 -27.26
C HIS A 636 34.30 -18.60 -28.65
N TYR A 637 32.99 -18.53 -28.92
CA TYR A 637 32.35 -17.95 -30.10
C TYR A 637 32.12 -16.43 -29.93
N LEU A 638 31.90 -15.69 -31.02
CA LEU A 638 31.51 -14.28 -30.97
C LEU A 638 30.03 -14.16 -31.36
N MET A 639 29.26 -13.39 -30.60
CA MET A 639 27.87 -13.10 -30.94
C MET A 639 27.77 -11.74 -31.61
N TYR A 640 27.19 -11.75 -32.82
CA TYR A 640 26.96 -10.55 -33.60
C TYR A 640 25.46 -10.27 -33.62
N MET A 641 24.99 -9.37 -32.76
CA MET A 641 23.64 -8.82 -32.94
C MET A 641 23.77 -7.56 -33.79
N HIS A 642 23.07 -7.56 -34.94
CA HIS A 642 23.16 -6.55 -36.00
C HIS A 642 23.01 -5.09 -35.53
N ASN A 643 22.52 -4.83 -34.30
CA ASN A 643 22.29 -3.50 -33.73
C ASN A 643 22.93 -3.23 -32.33
N LEU A 644 23.84 -4.08 -31.83
CA LEU A 644 24.68 -3.68 -30.67
C LEU A 644 25.56 -2.46 -31.00
N GLY A 645 25.79 -2.22 -32.29
CA GLY A 645 26.74 -1.25 -32.87
C GLY A 645 26.43 0.25 -32.69
N HIS A 646 25.49 0.63 -31.83
CA HIS A 646 25.25 2.04 -31.48
C HIS A 646 25.55 2.40 -30.02
N ILE A 647 25.88 1.41 -29.18
CA ILE A 647 26.01 1.55 -27.71
C ILE A 647 27.38 0.99 -27.27
N GLY A 648 28.46 1.69 -27.63
CA GLY A 648 29.81 1.46 -27.08
C GLY A 648 30.57 0.23 -27.61
N ASN A 649 31.88 0.17 -27.32
CA ASN A 649 32.82 -0.88 -27.75
C ASN A 649 32.65 -2.21 -26.97
N SER A 650 31.43 -2.73 -26.86
CA SER A 650 31.14 -3.95 -26.11
C SER A 650 31.08 -5.16 -27.03
N PHE A 651 31.74 -6.26 -26.65
CA PHE A 651 31.76 -7.51 -27.41
C PHE A 651 31.05 -8.62 -26.62
N LEU A 652 30.18 -9.37 -27.32
CA LEU A 652 29.54 -10.57 -26.79
C LEU A 652 30.31 -11.81 -27.26
N PHE A 653 30.76 -12.62 -26.33
CA PHE A 653 31.35 -13.94 -26.55
C PHE A 653 30.35 -15.02 -26.13
N CYS A 654 30.35 -16.19 -26.75
CA CYS A 654 29.49 -17.31 -26.41
C CYS A 654 30.32 -18.59 -26.25
N GLN A 655 30.29 -19.27 -25.12
CA GLN A 655 30.96 -20.57 -24.94
C GLN A 655 29.92 -21.70 -25.06
N ASN A 656 30.26 -22.75 -25.81
CA ASN A 656 29.46 -23.98 -25.83
C ASN A 656 30.04 -24.97 -24.83
N SER A 657 29.26 -25.40 -23.85
CA SER A 657 29.57 -26.61 -23.09
C SER A 657 28.91 -27.79 -23.82
N GLN A 658 29.70 -28.68 -24.40
CA GLN A 658 29.19 -29.93 -24.97
C GLN A 658 28.82 -30.92 -23.88
#